data_AF-A0A8T2LKU3-F1
#
_entry.id   AF-A0A8T2LKU3-F1
#
_cell.length_a   1.000
_cell.length_b   1.000
_cell.length_c   1.000
_cell.angle_alpha   90.00
_cell.angle_beta   90.00
_cell.angle_gamma   90.00
#
_symmetry.space_group_name_H-M   'P 1'
#
loop_
_entity.id
_entity.type
_entity.pdbx_description
1 polymer ?
#
loop_
_entity_poly.entity_id
_entity_poly.type
_entity_poly.pdbx_seq_one_letter_code
_entity_poly.pdbx_strand_id
1 'polypeptide(L)'
;MTHLLGRQDCVESLRRDVIDLQAAVLDVFSRTGPVRVPSWKFPDKVSCNVDLVQLLQEYDYTEGEPEFNQHSHIVLLELVIDRLMLLLQSFNIYTEMMMGDQRGHSGKTGQGVSIGPVVKRYWTNLVRLSSQQQQGRTTSKNSQRSPSAPQHSISQTDITSSTARSALSTPASKLQNPRPASSSPSRTAPPAPASESRSVSVQTVESALVPCTACARVQSSLKESAEACLSLCRALGVNSFLQHLLMAVEDTEQLGRLTASDLAQWACEQRKDMGRIEQHITEVKETVDSLRNKLKKAEEQRGKLRAQLEQEKERAEREREERMSREEEWECQLQELKTRGEVMQRKLQEEQEEIKRGAKALEIRVSELSRELELQRETQQCLQCERDSLVEEVHRLHLQEEERKREYQESRRELETELSNIQTLLDKESAKYRSAHRQHEAMQVKQHALLERVDALVQQCEDLQTRLEECEDERTELTHTLTHTTQERDTLQEQITKQKSQYQSLTEERERQIERVCELEKSVCQLNEDLQQAAQRERILVAFPELNPQHTAPQSTGDVLGDMEQQLKANSLRIRVLEHENASLVNSLARLKDNAQCRGDQPGCQHSEGPAGCKTDSAARLRSCDYPTSQQSSSPSPLHQQTLCLSLSPNAAETYTKIRQTARTRSAGIPRRRK
;
A
#
# COMPACT_ATOMS: atom_id res chain seq x y z
N MET A 1 -2.02 -37.29 13.19
CA MET A 1 -0.71 -37.73 13.74
C MET A 1 -0.77 -39.11 14.40
N THR A 2 -1.93 -39.57 14.89
CA THR A 2 -2.11 -40.86 15.58
C THR A 2 -1.70 -42.12 14.77
N HIS A 3 -1.78 -42.11 13.44
CA HIS A 3 -1.42 -43.26 12.59
C HIS A 3 0.07 -43.65 12.54
N LEU A 4 0.96 -42.91 13.23
CA LEU A 4 2.39 -43.22 13.31
C LEU A 4 2.80 -43.85 14.64
N LEU A 5 1.94 -43.79 15.67
CA LEU A 5 2.23 -44.33 16.99
C LEU A 5 2.21 -45.87 16.95
N GLY A 6 3.23 -46.52 17.48
CA GLY A 6 3.33 -47.99 17.48
C GLY A 6 3.58 -48.66 16.12
N ARG A 7 3.93 -47.93 15.06
CA ARG A 7 4.41 -48.54 13.81
C ARG A 7 5.75 -49.24 14.01
N GLN A 8 5.92 -50.42 13.40
CA GLN A 8 7.17 -51.19 13.41
C GLN A 8 8.40 -50.35 13.04
N ASP A 9 8.36 -49.67 11.88
CA ASP A 9 9.45 -48.81 11.39
C ASP A 9 9.93 -47.79 12.44
N CYS A 10 8.99 -47.22 13.20
CA CYS A 10 9.26 -46.21 14.22
C CYS A 10 9.77 -46.83 15.51
N VAL A 11 9.20 -47.95 15.96
CA VAL A 11 9.67 -48.70 17.13
C VAL A 11 11.10 -49.18 16.91
N GLU A 12 11.39 -49.79 15.75
CA GLU A 12 12.75 -50.20 15.39
C GLU A 12 13.72 -49.02 15.25
N SER A 13 13.29 -47.89 14.70
CA SER A 13 14.15 -46.69 14.62
C SER A 13 14.54 -46.20 16.01
N LEU A 14 13.57 -46.05 16.92
CA LEU A 14 13.83 -45.60 18.29
C LEU A 14 14.75 -46.56 19.04
N ARG A 15 14.66 -47.88 18.79
CA ARG A 15 15.57 -48.88 19.36
C ARG A 15 17.01 -48.65 18.90
N ARG A 16 17.22 -48.34 17.61
CA ARG A 16 18.53 -47.99 17.05
C ARG A 16 19.04 -46.67 17.62
N ASP A 17 18.20 -45.63 17.67
CA ASP A 17 18.54 -44.33 18.25
C ASP A 17 18.99 -44.45 19.73
N VAL A 18 18.31 -45.28 20.52
CA VAL A 18 18.67 -45.59 21.92
C VAL A 18 20.04 -46.29 22.02
N ILE A 19 20.34 -47.22 21.12
CA ILE A 19 21.63 -47.92 21.06
C ILE A 19 22.77 -46.95 20.67
N ASP A 20 22.57 -46.15 19.62
CA ASP A 20 23.57 -45.19 19.13
C ASP A 20 23.87 -44.09 20.16
N LEU A 21 22.83 -43.60 20.86
CA LEU A 21 22.99 -42.65 21.96
C LEU A 21 23.74 -43.28 23.15
N GLN A 22 23.47 -44.55 23.48
CA GLN A 22 24.22 -45.24 24.52
C GLN A 22 25.69 -45.44 24.13
N ALA A 23 25.99 -45.72 22.84
CA ALA A 23 27.37 -45.78 22.36
C ALA A 23 28.08 -44.41 22.47
N ALA A 24 27.41 -43.31 22.14
CA ALA A 24 27.93 -41.95 22.32
C ALA A 24 28.17 -41.61 23.81
N VAL A 25 27.27 -42.02 24.72
CA VAL A 25 27.46 -41.88 26.17
C VAL A 25 28.70 -42.65 26.64
N LEU A 26 28.92 -43.86 26.11
CA LEU A 26 30.10 -44.67 26.46
C LEU A 26 31.42 -44.06 25.96
N ASP A 27 31.47 -43.41 24.78
CA ASP A 27 32.66 -42.66 24.35
C ASP A 27 32.96 -41.49 25.31
N VAL A 28 31.95 -40.74 25.76
CA VAL A 28 32.17 -39.68 26.76
C VAL A 28 32.61 -40.27 28.11
N PHE A 29 32.00 -41.35 28.56
CA PHE A 29 32.38 -42.07 29.80
C PHE A 29 33.81 -42.62 29.75
N SER A 30 34.36 -42.95 28.59
CA SER A 30 35.76 -43.35 28.46
C SER A 30 36.74 -42.25 28.92
N ARG A 31 36.27 -40.98 28.97
CA ARG A 31 37.06 -39.79 29.32
C ARG A 31 36.65 -39.18 30.66
N THR A 32 35.38 -39.23 31.02
CA THR A 32 34.85 -38.68 32.30
C THR A 32 34.74 -39.71 33.42
N GLY A 33 34.77 -41.00 33.10
CA GLY A 33 34.20 -42.04 33.95
C GLY A 33 32.65 -42.02 33.96
N PRO A 34 32.00 -43.01 34.61
CA PRO A 34 30.54 -43.11 34.64
C PRO A 34 29.88 -41.98 35.44
N VAL A 35 28.99 -41.23 34.79
CA VAL A 35 28.32 -40.07 35.38
C VAL A 35 27.10 -40.49 36.21
N ARG A 36 27.20 -40.32 37.53
CA ARG A 36 26.17 -40.73 38.50
C ARG A 36 25.13 -39.64 38.73
N VAL A 37 24.20 -39.54 37.80
CA VAL A 37 23.03 -38.64 37.81
C VAL A 37 21.73 -39.45 37.86
N PRO A 38 20.62 -38.92 38.39
CA PRO A 38 19.31 -39.58 38.31
C PRO A 38 18.90 -39.78 36.84
N SER A 39 18.22 -40.87 36.51
CA SER A 39 17.59 -41.03 35.20
C SER A 39 16.42 -40.05 35.07
N TRP A 40 16.25 -39.51 33.86
CA TRP A 40 15.12 -38.69 33.48
C TRP A 40 13.82 -39.50 33.44
N LYS A 41 13.89 -40.72 32.89
CA LYS A 41 12.76 -41.64 32.80
C LYS A 41 12.51 -42.43 34.10
N PHE A 42 13.56 -42.78 34.84
CA PHE A 42 13.49 -43.52 36.10
C PHE A 42 14.16 -42.73 37.24
N PRO A 43 13.51 -41.71 37.84
CA PRO A 43 14.14 -40.83 38.83
C PRO A 43 14.64 -41.53 40.10
N ASP A 44 14.15 -42.74 40.36
CA ASP A 44 14.57 -43.67 41.40
C ASP A 44 15.91 -44.37 41.11
N LYS A 45 16.32 -44.41 39.83
CA LYS A 45 17.54 -45.09 39.35
C LYS A 45 18.62 -44.08 38.95
N VAL A 46 19.87 -44.51 39.07
CA VAL A 46 21.02 -43.78 38.51
C VAL A 46 21.10 -44.06 37.01
N SER A 47 21.15 -43.02 36.19
CA SER A 47 21.05 -43.10 34.72
C SER A 47 22.14 -43.97 34.08
N CYS A 48 23.36 -43.97 34.62
CA CYS A 48 24.45 -44.85 34.16
C CYS A 48 24.27 -46.33 34.53
N ASN A 49 23.33 -46.67 35.42
CA ASN A 49 23.03 -48.02 35.89
C ASN A 49 21.72 -48.58 35.34
N VAL A 50 21.07 -47.88 34.40
CA VAL A 50 19.86 -48.35 33.72
C VAL A 50 20.23 -49.50 32.79
N ASP A 51 19.66 -50.69 33.01
CA ASP A 51 19.87 -51.87 32.16
C ASP A 51 19.14 -51.69 30.83
N LEU A 52 19.87 -51.18 29.84
CA LEU A 52 19.35 -50.93 28.52
C LEU A 52 19.14 -52.22 27.72
N VAL A 53 19.84 -53.31 28.05
CA VAL A 53 19.68 -54.61 27.37
C VAL A 53 18.35 -55.23 27.78
N GLN A 54 18.04 -55.22 29.08
CA GLN A 54 16.73 -55.67 29.57
C GLN A 54 15.59 -54.82 28.98
N LEU A 55 15.70 -53.50 29.02
CA LEU A 55 14.64 -52.61 28.50
C LEU A 55 14.45 -52.75 26.98
N LEU A 56 15.52 -52.97 26.21
CA LEU A 56 15.42 -53.28 24.79
C LEU A 56 14.96 -54.72 24.51
N GLN A 57 14.95 -55.63 25.47
CA GLN A 57 14.28 -56.92 25.31
C GLN A 57 12.79 -56.83 25.67
N GLU A 58 12.45 -55.98 26.65
CA GLU A 58 11.08 -55.78 27.13
C GLU A 58 10.22 -54.94 26.16
N TYR A 59 10.79 -53.89 25.55
CA TYR A 59 10.06 -52.96 24.67
C TYR A 59 10.47 -53.12 23.20
N ASP A 60 9.91 -54.12 22.52
CA ASP A 60 10.05 -54.36 21.07
C ASP A 60 8.70 -54.24 20.34
N TYR A 61 8.72 -54.40 19.01
CA TYR A 61 7.53 -54.52 18.17
C TYR A 61 6.99 -55.95 18.19
N THR A 62 5.69 -56.10 18.44
CA THR A 62 4.95 -57.37 18.44
C THR A 62 3.79 -57.31 17.46
N GLU A 63 3.77 -58.18 16.45
CA GLU A 63 2.68 -58.22 15.46
C GLU A 63 1.34 -58.58 16.14
N GLY A 64 0.27 -57.87 15.77
CA GLY A 64 -1.07 -58.07 16.32
C GLY A 64 -1.41 -57.27 17.60
N GLU A 65 -0.43 -56.67 18.28
CA GLU A 65 -0.62 -56.01 19.59
C GLU A 65 -0.46 -54.46 19.51
N PRO A 66 -1.45 -53.72 18.98
CA PRO A 66 -1.31 -52.29 18.70
C PRO A 66 -1.11 -51.42 19.95
N GLU A 67 -1.75 -51.77 21.07
CA GLU A 67 -1.65 -51.00 22.34
C GLU A 67 -0.27 -51.19 22.97
N PHE A 68 0.24 -52.42 23.00
CA PHE A 68 1.61 -52.71 23.44
C PHE A 68 2.64 -51.99 22.56
N ASN A 69 2.49 -52.03 21.24
CA ASN A 69 3.41 -51.33 20.33
C ASN A 69 3.39 -49.81 20.53
N GLN A 70 2.23 -49.21 20.82
CA GLN A 70 2.13 -47.79 21.18
C GLN A 70 2.83 -47.50 22.51
N HIS A 71 2.69 -48.38 23.50
CA HIS A 71 3.40 -48.28 24.77
C HIS A 71 4.93 -48.38 24.60
N SER A 72 5.42 -49.41 23.89
CA SER A 72 6.84 -49.57 23.53
C SER A 72 7.38 -48.34 22.79
N HIS A 73 6.64 -47.80 21.81
CA HIS A 73 7.02 -46.58 21.11
C HIS A 73 7.19 -45.38 22.07
N ILE A 74 6.26 -45.17 22.99
CA ILE A 74 6.33 -44.08 23.98
C ILE A 74 7.53 -44.28 24.91
N VAL A 75 7.69 -45.49 25.48
CA VAL A 75 8.79 -45.78 26.41
C VAL A 75 10.16 -45.64 25.73
N LEU A 76 10.30 -46.12 24.49
CA LEU A 76 11.54 -45.97 23.72
C LEU A 76 11.85 -44.49 23.41
N LEU A 77 10.84 -43.68 23.06
CA LEU A 77 11.01 -42.24 22.87
C LEU A 77 11.44 -41.53 24.17
N GLU A 78 10.88 -41.93 25.31
CA GLU A 78 11.29 -41.42 26.62
C GLU A 78 12.71 -41.88 27.00
N LEU A 79 13.12 -43.08 26.59
CA LEU A 79 14.51 -43.56 26.72
C LEU A 79 15.48 -42.75 25.83
N VAL A 80 15.10 -42.39 24.60
CA VAL A 80 15.88 -41.46 23.76
C VAL A 80 16.13 -40.14 24.49
N ILE A 81 15.09 -39.54 25.09
CA ILE A 81 15.20 -38.29 25.86
C ILE A 81 16.11 -38.49 27.07
N ASP A 82 15.97 -39.60 27.80
CA ASP A 82 16.79 -39.92 28.97
C ASP A 82 18.28 -40.13 28.61
N ARG A 83 18.59 -40.84 27.52
CA ARG A 83 19.96 -41.02 27.04
C ARG A 83 20.57 -39.70 26.54
N LEU A 84 19.80 -38.86 25.84
CA LEU A 84 20.22 -37.50 25.45
C LEU A 84 20.53 -36.63 26.69
N MET A 85 19.70 -36.70 27.72
CA MET A 85 19.90 -35.97 28.98
C MET A 85 21.18 -36.43 29.69
N LEU A 86 21.43 -37.74 29.76
CA LEU A 86 22.68 -38.30 30.28
C LEU A 86 23.88 -37.81 29.45
N LEU A 87 23.79 -37.83 28.12
CA LEU A 87 24.85 -37.37 27.23
C LEU A 87 25.19 -35.90 27.47
N LEU A 88 24.19 -35.01 27.56
CA LEU A 88 24.38 -33.59 27.84
C LEU A 88 24.97 -33.33 29.24
N GLN A 89 24.54 -34.07 30.26
CA GLN A 89 25.13 -33.97 31.61
C GLN A 89 26.57 -34.50 31.64
N SER A 90 26.87 -35.51 30.85
CA SER A 90 28.23 -36.07 30.73
C SER A 90 29.18 -35.14 30.00
N PHE A 91 28.71 -34.51 28.92
CA PHE A 91 29.47 -33.44 28.26
C PHE A 91 29.69 -32.23 29.18
N ASN A 92 28.72 -31.86 30.02
CA ASN A 92 28.94 -30.79 31.01
C ASN A 92 30.14 -31.11 31.92
N ILE A 93 30.20 -32.32 32.49
CA ILE A 93 31.31 -32.77 33.33
C ILE A 93 32.62 -32.82 32.54
N TYR A 94 32.60 -33.35 31.31
CA TYR A 94 33.76 -33.36 30.42
C TYR A 94 34.31 -31.95 30.17
N THR A 95 33.44 -30.98 29.89
CA THR A 95 33.86 -29.58 29.69
C THR A 95 34.39 -28.94 30.97
N GLU A 96 33.78 -29.21 32.13
CA GLU A 96 34.24 -28.68 33.42
C GLU A 96 35.62 -29.26 33.80
N MET A 97 35.87 -30.55 33.53
CA MET A 97 37.20 -31.17 33.62
C MET A 97 38.21 -30.50 32.67
N MET A 98 37.85 -30.29 31.40
CA MET A 98 38.72 -29.68 30.39
C MET A 98 39.05 -28.20 30.67
N MET A 99 38.15 -27.45 31.30
CA MET A 99 38.39 -26.06 31.71
C MET A 99 39.26 -25.95 32.99
N GLY A 100 39.61 -27.07 33.63
CA GLY A 100 40.39 -27.10 34.87
C GLY A 100 39.61 -26.66 36.12
N ASP A 101 38.28 -26.59 36.03
CA ASP A 101 37.41 -26.02 37.06
C ASP A 101 37.15 -27.07 38.15
N GLN A 102 38.17 -27.37 38.97
CA GLN A 102 38.06 -28.22 40.15
C GLN A 102 37.28 -27.53 41.28
N ARG A 103 36.02 -27.21 41.02
CA ARG A 103 35.03 -27.12 42.10
C ARG A 103 34.85 -28.53 42.66
N GLY A 104 35.43 -28.75 43.84
CA GLY A 104 35.38 -30.02 44.53
C GLY A 104 33.96 -30.58 44.58
N HIS A 105 33.84 -31.90 44.40
CA HIS A 105 32.59 -32.65 44.49
C HIS A 105 32.01 -32.62 45.92
N SER A 106 31.50 -31.46 46.33
CA SER A 106 30.69 -31.32 47.53
C SER A 106 29.25 -31.70 47.19
N GLY A 107 28.79 -32.79 47.77
CA GLY A 107 27.51 -33.41 47.44
C GLY A 107 26.33 -32.47 47.65
N LYS A 108 25.71 -32.03 46.54
CA LYS A 108 24.31 -31.62 46.47
C LYS A 108 23.64 -32.31 45.29
N THR A 109 23.51 -33.64 45.39
CA THR A 109 22.66 -34.48 44.54
C THR A 109 21.20 -34.07 44.76
N GLY A 110 20.75 -33.07 43.99
CA GLY A 110 19.44 -32.45 44.20
C GLY A 110 19.20 -31.23 43.31
N GLN A 111 19.61 -31.27 42.04
CA GLN A 111 19.31 -30.22 41.07
C GLN A 111 18.87 -30.78 39.72
N GLY A 112 17.54 -30.78 39.51
CA GLY A 112 16.92 -30.72 38.20
C GLY A 112 17.01 -31.98 37.33
N VAL A 113 15.99 -32.84 37.44
CA VAL A 113 15.59 -33.76 36.36
C VAL A 113 14.95 -32.98 35.18
N SER A 114 14.87 -31.64 35.25
CA SER A 114 14.32 -30.80 34.20
C SER A 114 15.31 -30.56 33.05
N ILE A 115 14.80 -30.70 31.82
CA ILE A 115 15.58 -30.59 30.57
C ILE A 115 16.19 -29.19 30.39
N GLY A 116 15.41 -28.14 30.65
CA GLY A 116 15.81 -26.75 30.41
C GLY A 116 17.13 -26.32 31.10
N PRO A 117 17.29 -26.50 32.42
CA PRO A 117 18.54 -26.18 33.12
C PRO A 117 19.76 -26.96 32.61
N VAL A 118 19.60 -28.24 32.24
CA VAL A 118 20.68 -29.08 31.72
C VAL A 118 21.15 -28.59 30.35
N VAL A 119 20.21 -28.34 29.43
CA VAL A 119 20.50 -27.76 28.10
C VAL A 119 21.12 -26.37 28.23
N LYS A 120 20.62 -25.53 29.15
CA LYS A 120 21.20 -24.21 29.41
C LYS A 120 22.63 -24.28 29.95
N ARG A 121 22.93 -25.21 30.87
CA ARG A 121 24.30 -25.44 31.39
C ARG A 121 25.21 -25.93 30.26
N TYR A 122 24.75 -26.89 29.46
CA TYR A 122 25.49 -27.40 28.30
C TYR A 122 25.85 -26.30 27.31
N TRP A 123 24.88 -25.50 26.87
CA TRP A 123 25.13 -24.37 25.98
C TRP A 123 26.11 -23.35 26.58
N THR A 124 25.95 -23.03 27.86
CA THR A 124 26.84 -22.08 28.55
C THR A 124 28.27 -22.60 28.62
N ASN A 125 28.46 -23.89 28.95
CA ASN A 125 29.78 -24.51 29.01
C ASN A 125 30.41 -24.68 27.62
N LEU A 126 29.62 -24.97 26.58
CA LEU A 126 30.09 -25.03 25.19
C LEU A 126 30.59 -23.65 24.71
N VAL A 127 29.86 -22.58 25.02
CA VAL A 127 30.27 -21.20 24.70
C VAL A 127 31.54 -20.82 25.47
N ARG A 128 31.68 -21.17 26.76
CA ARG A 128 32.92 -20.96 27.52
C ARG A 128 34.11 -21.73 26.94
N LEU A 129 33.92 -23.01 26.59
CA LEU A 129 34.98 -23.83 26.01
C LEU A 129 35.48 -23.25 24.69
N SER A 130 34.56 -22.78 23.83
CA SER A 130 34.93 -22.13 22.56
C SER A 130 35.70 -20.81 22.76
N SER A 131 35.30 -19.98 23.74
CA SER A 131 36.02 -18.73 24.03
C SER A 131 37.40 -18.98 24.65
N GLN A 132 37.53 -19.98 25.51
CA GLN A 132 38.82 -20.40 26.08
C GLN A 132 39.74 -21.03 25.02
N GLN A 133 39.20 -21.79 24.06
CA GLN A 133 39.97 -22.30 22.91
C GLN A 133 40.43 -21.16 21.99
N GLN A 134 39.63 -20.10 21.84
CA GLN A 134 39.99 -18.92 21.06
C GLN A 134 41.08 -18.07 21.77
N GLN A 135 41.03 -17.94 23.11
CA GLN A 135 42.12 -17.37 23.91
C GLN A 135 43.38 -18.26 23.93
N GLY A 136 43.25 -19.59 23.94
CA GLY A 136 44.38 -20.51 23.83
C GLY A 136 45.16 -20.34 22.53
N ARG A 137 44.47 -20.06 21.42
CA ARG A 137 45.10 -19.79 20.11
C ARG A 137 45.81 -18.43 20.05
N THR A 138 45.47 -17.46 20.91
CA THR A 138 46.20 -16.18 21.01
C THR A 138 47.36 -16.24 22.01
N THR A 139 47.26 -17.04 23.07
CA THR A 139 48.32 -17.19 24.09
C THR A 139 49.41 -18.20 23.72
N SER A 140 49.14 -19.17 22.84
CA SER A 140 50.15 -20.15 22.38
C SER A 140 51.32 -19.54 21.58
N LYS A 141 51.32 -18.21 21.32
CA LYS A 141 52.49 -17.47 20.82
C LYS A 141 53.47 -16.99 21.91
N ASN A 142 53.14 -17.11 23.20
CA ASN A 142 53.99 -16.65 24.30
C ASN A 142 53.94 -17.59 25.50
N SER A 143 54.96 -18.46 25.60
CA SER A 143 55.71 -18.81 26.83
C SER A 143 56.16 -20.27 26.81
N GLN A 144 57.40 -20.49 26.37
CA GLN A 144 58.16 -21.68 26.75
C GLN A 144 58.73 -21.47 28.16
N ARG A 145 58.30 -22.25 29.16
CA ARG A 145 59.21 -22.79 30.19
C ARG A 145 58.59 -23.89 31.04
N SER A 146 59.37 -24.94 31.22
CA SER A 146 59.13 -26.15 32.02
C SER A 146 59.50 -25.93 33.51
N PRO A 147 59.58 -26.96 34.37
CA PRO A 147 58.48 -27.81 34.85
C PRO A 147 58.52 -28.01 36.39
N SER A 148 57.44 -28.52 37.00
CA SER A 148 57.53 -29.22 38.30
C SER A 148 56.36 -30.18 38.53
N ALA A 149 56.66 -31.29 39.21
CA ALA A 149 55.78 -32.46 39.40
C ALA A 149 55.49 -32.67 40.92
N PRO A 150 54.78 -33.73 41.35
CA PRO A 150 53.84 -33.64 42.47
C PRO A 150 54.40 -34.05 43.83
N GLN A 151 53.62 -33.82 44.90
CA GLN A 151 53.81 -34.48 46.20
C GLN A 151 52.50 -35.12 46.69
N HIS A 152 52.58 -36.44 46.92
CA HIS A 152 51.67 -37.21 47.75
C HIS A 152 52.16 -37.16 49.21
N SER A 153 51.24 -37.14 50.18
CA SER A 153 51.55 -37.49 51.57
C SER A 153 50.40 -38.28 52.21
N ILE A 154 50.76 -39.32 52.95
CA ILE A 154 49.88 -40.32 53.57
C ILE A 154 50.03 -40.21 55.09
N SER A 155 48.91 -40.26 55.81
CA SER A 155 48.79 -40.60 57.24
C SER A 155 47.38 -41.23 57.42
N GLN A 156 47.11 -42.44 57.96
CA GLN A 156 47.62 -43.17 59.14
C GLN A 156 47.45 -42.36 60.44
N THR A 157 46.95 -42.88 61.57
CA THR A 157 46.25 -44.13 61.98
C THR A 157 45.31 -43.76 63.17
N ASP A 158 44.47 -44.58 63.78
CA ASP A 158 44.80 -45.62 64.77
C ASP A 158 43.62 -46.53 65.14
N ILE A 159 43.97 -47.75 65.54
CA ILE A 159 43.11 -48.82 66.06
C ILE A 159 43.76 -49.32 67.35
N THR A 160 42.99 -49.50 68.42
CA THR A 160 43.34 -50.40 69.54
C THR A 160 42.04 -51.02 70.08
N SER A 161 41.76 -52.32 70.05
CA SER A 161 42.54 -53.55 70.37
C SER A 161 42.37 -54.01 71.83
N SER A 162 42.22 -55.32 72.00
CA SER A 162 41.76 -56.00 73.21
C SER A 162 42.89 -56.61 74.06
N THR A 163 42.48 -57.27 75.16
CA THR A 163 43.06 -58.52 75.72
C THR A 163 43.82 -58.43 77.07
N ALA A 164 43.18 -59.04 78.08
CA ALA A 164 43.65 -59.85 79.21
C ALA A 164 45.04 -59.64 79.88
N ARG A 165 45.03 -59.80 81.23
CA ARG A 165 46.10 -60.49 81.99
C ARG A 165 45.52 -61.35 83.12
N SER A 166 46.14 -62.50 83.35
CA SER A 166 46.00 -63.31 84.57
C SER A 166 47.28 -63.19 85.41
N ALA A 167 47.18 -63.51 86.71
CA ALA A 167 47.82 -64.69 87.33
C ALA A 167 48.44 -64.45 88.73
N LEU A 168 48.19 -65.43 89.64
CA LEU A 168 49.01 -65.83 90.81
C LEU A 168 49.09 -64.79 91.98
N SER A 169 49.24 -65.15 93.26
CA SER A 169 49.79 -66.37 93.89
C SER A 169 49.22 -66.62 95.31
N THR A 170 49.24 -67.89 95.77
CA THR A 170 49.37 -68.29 97.21
C THR A 170 50.89 -68.51 97.52
N PRO A 171 51.42 -68.74 98.76
CA PRO A 171 50.91 -69.70 99.77
C PRO A 171 51.24 -69.45 101.29
N ALA A 172 50.88 -70.46 102.11
CA ALA A 172 51.63 -71.02 103.25
C ALA A 172 51.56 -70.47 104.71
N SER A 173 50.88 -71.27 105.55
CA SER A 173 51.40 -71.87 106.81
C SER A 173 51.50 -71.09 108.14
N LYS A 174 50.84 -71.64 109.18
CA LYS A 174 51.29 -71.95 110.57
C LYS A 174 50.04 -72.33 111.39
N LEU A 175 49.82 -73.58 111.79
CA LEU A 175 50.35 -74.24 112.99
C LEU A 175 50.38 -73.36 114.25
N GLN A 176 49.44 -73.59 115.17
CA GLN A 176 49.79 -73.85 116.58
C GLN A 176 48.70 -74.66 117.31
N ASN A 177 49.16 -75.62 118.10
CA ASN A 177 48.40 -76.43 119.04
C ASN A 177 48.34 -75.68 120.39
N PRO A 178 47.46 -76.04 121.34
CA PRO A 178 47.91 -77.03 122.32
C PRO A 178 46.86 -78.07 122.74
N ARG A 179 47.31 -79.33 122.75
CA ARG A 179 46.81 -80.39 123.64
C ARG A 179 47.50 -80.23 125.01
N PRO A 180 46.88 -80.71 126.10
CA PRO A 180 47.32 -81.99 126.66
C PRO A 180 46.12 -82.95 126.83
N ALA A 181 46.20 -84.27 126.63
CA ALA A 181 47.25 -85.27 126.90
C ALA A 181 47.30 -85.76 128.35
N SER A 182 46.36 -86.66 128.69
CA SER A 182 46.51 -87.77 129.66
C SER A 182 45.28 -88.67 129.54
N SER A 183 45.32 -89.84 128.87
CA SER A 183 45.85 -91.13 129.35
C SER A 183 45.01 -91.79 130.46
N SER A 184 44.21 -92.79 130.08
CA SER A 184 43.83 -93.94 130.92
C SER A 184 45.10 -94.68 131.41
N PRO A 185 45.08 -95.60 132.41
CA PRO A 185 43.93 -96.35 132.96
C PRO A 185 43.99 -96.48 134.52
N SER A 186 43.58 -97.64 135.08
CA SER A 186 43.68 -98.10 136.49
C SER A 186 42.75 -97.39 137.50
N ARG A 187 41.89 -98.11 138.23
CA ARG A 187 42.20 -99.03 139.36
C ARG A 187 43.08 -98.40 140.44
N THR A 188 42.49 -97.57 141.30
CA THR A 188 42.68 -97.67 142.77
C THR A 188 41.54 -96.96 143.48
N ALA A 189 40.85 -97.68 144.37
CA ALA A 189 39.99 -97.04 145.35
C ALA A 189 40.87 -96.25 146.34
N PRO A 190 40.48 -95.03 146.76
CA PRO A 190 40.93 -94.51 148.05
C PRO A 190 40.46 -95.49 149.14
N PRO A 191 41.30 -95.85 150.11
CA PRO A 191 40.86 -96.71 151.19
C PRO A 191 39.72 -96.02 151.94
N ALA A 192 38.62 -96.74 152.16
CA ALA A 192 37.75 -96.43 153.29
C ALA A 192 38.65 -96.39 154.56
N PRO A 193 38.46 -95.41 155.47
CA PRO A 193 39.16 -95.45 156.74
C PRO A 193 38.89 -96.80 157.40
N ALA A 194 39.96 -97.54 157.67
CA ALA A 194 39.85 -98.84 158.30
C ALA A 194 39.19 -98.67 159.66
N SER A 195 38.10 -99.40 159.83
CA SER A 195 37.38 -99.72 161.06
C SER A 195 38.10 -99.38 162.38
N GLU A 196 37.71 -98.26 163.00
CA GLU A 196 37.38 -98.27 164.44
C GLU A 196 35.88 -98.02 164.65
N SER A 197 35.04 -98.55 163.74
CA SER A 197 33.75 -99.09 164.15
C SER A 197 34.03 -100.26 165.10
N ARG A 198 34.24 -99.93 166.38
CA ARG A 198 34.27 -100.90 167.47
C ARG A 198 32.92 -101.59 167.48
N SER A 199 32.84 -102.75 166.82
CA SER A 199 31.74 -103.69 166.98
C SER A 199 31.85 -104.28 168.38
N VAL A 200 31.49 -103.49 169.39
CA VAL A 200 31.19 -103.98 170.72
C VAL A 200 29.95 -104.84 170.55
N SER A 201 30.16 -106.13 170.30
CA SER A 201 29.09 -107.10 170.20
C SER A 201 28.50 -107.32 171.58
N VAL A 202 27.61 -106.42 171.99
CA VAL A 202 26.74 -106.59 173.17
C VAL A 202 25.69 -107.69 172.91
N GLN A 203 25.56 -108.16 171.65
CA GLN A 203 24.78 -109.33 171.29
C GLN A 203 25.46 -110.62 171.75
N THR A 204 24.80 -111.32 172.68
CA THR A 204 25.00 -112.72 173.02
C THR A 204 24.72 -113.63 171.81
N VAL A 205 25.20 -114.88 171.86
CA VAL A 205 25.04 -115.87 170.77
C VAL A 205 23.57 -116.05 170.35
N GLU A 206 22.63 -115.95 171.28
CA GLU A 206 21.18 -116.03 171.01
C GLU A 206 20.62 -114.77 170.32
N SER A 207 21.18 -113.59 170.60
CA SER A 207 20.70 -112.31 170.04
C SER A 207 21.37 -111.92 168.72
N ALA A 208 22.46 -112.60 168.33
CA ALA A 208 22.98 -112.57 166.95
C ALA A 208 22.02 -113.27 165.96
N LEU A 209 21.06 -114.07 166.45
CA LEU A 209 20.10 -114.80 165.64
C LEU A 209 18.84 -114.01 165.27
N VAL A 210 18.75 -112.69 165.49
CA VAL A 210 17.68 -111.84 164.93
C VAL A 210 18.23 -110.42 164.64
N PRO A 211 17.89 -109.76 163.51
CA PRO A 211 18.23 -108.36 163.30
C PRO A 211 17.60 -107.46 164.36
N CYS A 212 18.28 -106.38 164.77
CA CYS A 212 17.64 -105.39 165.63
C CYS A 212 16.57 -104.60 164.86
N THR A 213 15.60 -104.01 165.59
CA THR A 213 14.47 -103.29 164.98
C THR A 213 14.90 -102.13 164.09
N ALA A 214 16.02 -101.47 164.37
CA ALA A 214 16.60 -100.44 163.51
C ALA A 214 17.10 -101.01 162.18
N CYS A 215 17.82 -102.14 162.19
CA CYS A 215 18.26 -102.82 160.97
C CYS A 215 17.07 -103.31 160.13
N ALA A 216 16.03 -103.87 160.77
CA ALA A 216 14.82 -104.29 160.08
C ALA A 216 14.14 -103.10 159.36
N ARG A 217 13.98 -101.94 160.03
CA ARG A 217 13.40 -100.73 159.41
C ARG A 217 14.24 -100.19 158.25
N VAL A 218 15.57 -100.23 158.36
CA VAL A 218 16.47 -99.84 157.26
C VAL A 218 16.32 -100.80 156.07
N GLN A 219 16.22 -102.10 156.31
CA GLN A 219 15.98 -103.09 155.25
C GLN A 219 14.61 -102.89 154.57
N SER A 220 13.53 -102.63 155.33
CA SER A 220 12.21 -102.29 154.76
C SER A 220 12.24 -101.04 153.89
N SER A 221 12.82 -99.94 154.37
CA SER A 221 12.92 -98.70 153.59
C SER A 221 13.79 -98.88 152.32
N LEU A 222 14.82 -99.72 152.40
CA LEU A 222 15.66 -100.07 151.26
C LEU A 222 14.86 -100.86 150.20
N LYS A 223 14.00 -101.81 150.61
CA LYS A 223 13.05 -102.52 149.72
C LYS A 223 12.06 -101.56 149.04
N GLU A 224 11.39 -100.70 149.79
CA GLU A 224 10.46 -99.69 149.25
C GLU A 224 11.16 -98.79 148.21
N SER A 225 12.40 -98.36 148.51
CA SER A 225 13.19 -97.54 147.58
C SER A 225 13.64 -98.31 146.32
N ALA A 226 13.84 -99.64 146.43
CA ALA A 226 14.18 -100.50 145.31
C ALA A 226 12.99 -100.76 144.40
N GLU A 227 11.81 -101.02 144.95
CA GLU A 227 10.56 -101.15 144.21
C GLU A 227 10.22 -99.83 143.47
N ALA A 228 10.49 -98.68 144.10
CA ALA A 228 10.38 -97.37 143.45
C ALA A 228 11.39 -97.22 142.28
N CYS A 229 12.67 -97.58 142.48
CA CYS A 229 13.66 -97.58 141.40
C CYS A 229 13.30 -98.56 140.26
N LEU A 230 12.82 -99.76 140.58
CA LEU A 230 12.39 -100.77 139.62
C LEU A 230 11.18 -100.32 138.78
N SER A 231 10.15 -99.80 139.45
CA SER A 231 8.94 -99.32 138.78
C SER A 231 9.25 -98.12 137.88
N LEU A 232 10.14 -97.22 138.32
CA LEU A 232 10.61 -96.11 137.51
C LEU A 232 11.45 -96.59 136.30
N CYS A 233 12.37 -97.54 136.49
CA CYS A 233 13.12 -98.14 135.38
C CYS A 233 12.18 -98.78 134.36
N ARG A 234 11.20 -99.57 134.83
CA ARG A 234 10.20 -100.25 134.00
C ARG A 234 9.30 -99.26 133.25
N ALA A 235 8.87 -98.17 133.91
CA ALA A 235 8.06 -97.11 133.30
C ALA A 235 8.84 -96.30 132.25
N LEU A 236 10.15 -96.14 132.42
CA LEU A 236 11.04 -95.50 131.44
C LEU A 236 11.55 -96.47 130.35
N GLY A 237 11.20 -97.76 130.42
CA GLY A 237 11.67 -98.78 129.48
C GLY A 237 13.16 -99.11 129.58
N VAL A 238 13.82 -98.77 130.70
CA VAL A 238 15.24 -99.03 130.92
C VAL A 238 15.46 -100.27 131.81
N ASN A 239 16.48 -101.06 131.50
CA ASN A 239 16.83 -102.24 132.30
C ASN A 239 17.32 -101.84 133.69
N SER A 240 16.90 -102.57 134.73
CA SER A 240 17.41 -102.41 136.09
C SER A 240 18.50 -103.44 136.41
N PHE A 241 19.57 -103.00 137.05
CA PHE A 241 20.58 -103.86 137.68
C PHE A 241 20.08 -104.45 138.99
N LEU A 242 19.31 -103.68 139.77
CA LEU A 242 18.76 -104.09 141.06
C LEU A 242 17.75 -105.26 140.93
N GLN A 243 17.07 -105.38 139.79
CA GLN A 243 16.17 -106.50 139.46
C GLN A 243 16.87 -107.86 139.57
N HIS A 244 18.13 -107.97 139.16
CA HIS A 244 18.90 -109.21 139.25
C HIS A 244 19.40 -109.50 140.67
N LEU A 245 19.72 -108.46 141.44
CA LEU A 245 20.10 -108.63 142.85
C LEU A 245 18.91 -109.09 143.69
N LEU A 246 17.74 -108.49 143.49
CA LEU A 246 16.51 -108.89 144.17
C LEU A 246 16.18 -110.37 143.94
N MET A 247 16.22 -110.83 142.68
CA MET A 247 16.02 -112.26 142.36
C MET A 247 17.07 -113.19 142.98
N ALA A 248 18.30 -112.71 143.23
CA ALA A 248 19.36 -113.51 143.86
C ALA A 248 19.29 -113.50 145.39
N VAL A 249 18.57 -112.53 145.97
CA VAL A 249 18.43 -112.28 147.41
C VAL A 249 17.08 -112.76 147.94
N GLU A 250 16.12 -113.06 147.07
CA GLU A 250 14.75 -113.53 147.37
C GLU A 250 14.72 -114.73 148.36
N ASP A 251 15.70 -115.64 148.29
CA ASP A 251 15.83 -116.77 149.23
C ASP A 251 16.34 -116.34 150.63
N THR A 252 17.27 -115.37 150.71
CA THR A 252 17.75 -114.81 151.99
C THR A 252 16.77 -113.77 152.57
N GLU A 253 15.87 -113.27 151.73
CA GLU A 253 14.81 -112.34 152.07
C GLU A 253 13.74 -112.99 152.97
N GLN A 254 13.39 -114.26 152.70
CA GLN A 254 12.46 -115.04 153.52
C GLN A 254 12.99 -115.32 154.94
N LEU A 255 14.32 -115.33 155.12
CA LEU A 255 14.97 -115.42 156.44
C LEU A 255 15.20 -114.06 157.12
N GLY A 256 14.85 -112.95 156.47
CA GLY A 256 14.91 -111.60 157.05
C GLY A 256 16.33 -111.11 157.39
N ARG A 257 17.36 -111.56 156.66
CA ARG A 257 18.77 -111.29 156.98
C ARG A 257 19.60 -110.91 155.75
N LEU A 258 19.59 -109.62 155.41
CA LEU A 258 20.64 -109.07 154.54
C LEU A 258 21.94 -108.88 155.33
N THR A 259 23.05 -109.38 154.79
CA THR A 259 24.39 -109.11 155.33
C THR A 259 24.84 -107.69 154.98
N ALA A 260 25.90 -107.21 155.64
CA ALA A 260 26.52 -105.93 155.28
C ALA A 260 27.06 -105.91 153.82
N SER A 261 27.41 -107.08 153.27
CA SER A 261 27.82 -107.21 151.86
C SER A 261 26.63 -107.01 150.91
N ASP A 262 25.49 -107.64 151.21
CA ASP A 262 24.28 -107.55 150.39
C ASP A 262 23.74 -106.11 150.36
N LEU A 263 23.76 -105.43 151.51
CA LEU A 263 23.39 -104.01 151.61
C LEU A 263 24.34 -103.10 150.81
N ALA A 264 25.64 -103.39 150.80
CA ALA A 264 26.62 -102.64 150.01
C ALA A 264 26.45 -102.90 148.50
N GLN A 265 26.17 -104.14 148.10
CA GLN A 265 25.88 -104.50 146.71
C GLN A 265 24.57 -103.85 146.24
N TRP A 266 23.53 -103.87 147.07
CA TRP A 266 22.26 -103.19 146.80
C TRP A 266 22.42 -101.70 146.57
N ALA A 267 23.12 -101.01 147.48
CA ALA A 267 23.42 -99.59 147.33
C ALA A 267 24.29 -99.29 146.08
N CYS A 268 25.05 -100.28 145.59
CA CYS A 268 25.79 -100.18 144.32
C CYS A 268 24.86 -100.33 143.11
N GLU A 269 24.05 -101.39 143.04
CA GLU A 269 23.14 -101.63 141.90
C GLU A 269 22.05 -100.54 141.81
N GLN A 270 21.46 -100.14 142.93
CA GLN A 270 20.50 -99.03 142.99
C GLN A 270 21.12 -97.71 142.52
N ARG A 271 22.39 -97.45 142.82
CA ARG A 271 23.12 -96.28 142.30
C ARG A 271 23.33 -96.36 140.80
N LYS A 272 23.62 -97.54 140.24
CA LYS A 272 23.74 -97.72 138.78
C LYS A 272 22.39 -97.48 138.09
N ASP A 273 21.29 -97.93 138.69
CA ASP A 273 19.94 -97.67 138.17
C ASP A 273 19.60 -96.18 138.20
N MET A 274 19.88 -95.48 139.31
CA MET A 274 19.71 -94.02 139.38
C MET A 274 20.58 -93.29 138.34
N GLY A 275 21.82 -93.72 138.11
CA GLY A 275 22.68 -93.15 137.07
C GLY A 275 22.18 -93.42 135.64
N ARG A 276 21.58 -94.59 135.39
CA ARG A 276 20.93 -94.92 134.10
C ARG A 276 19.66 -94.09 133.88
N ILE A 277 18.86 -93.85 134.93
CA ILE A 277 17.71 -92.95 134.90
C ILE A 277 18.17 -91.51 134.60
N GLU A 278 19.23 -91.04 135.27
CA GLU A 278 19.82 -89.71 135.04
C GLU A 278 20.33 -89.54 133.60
N GLN A 279 21.01 -90.55 133.05
CA GLN A 279 21.43 -90.58 131.64
C GLN A 279 20.22 -90.47 130.72
N HIS A 280 19.18 -91.31 130.89
CA HIS A 280 17.99 -91.28 130.03
C HIS A 280 17.24 -89.94 130.13
N ILE A 281 17.11 -89.35 131.32
CA ILE A 281 16.54 -88.01 131.50
C ILE A 281 17.37 -86.94 130.76
N THR A 282 18.69 -87.10 130.70
CA THR A 282 19.59 -86.19 129.98
C THR A 282 19.44 -86.34 128.47
N GLU A 283 19.43 -87.57 127.93
CA GLU A 283 19.17 -87.86 126.52
C GLU A 283 17.78 -87.35 126.07
N VAL A 284 16.75 -87.49 126.91
CA VAL A 284 15.40 -86.94 126.65
C VAL A 284 15.42 -85.41 126.64
N LYS A 285 16.15 -84.75 127.54
CA LYS A 285 16.31 -83.28 127.52
C LYS A 285 17.02 -82.82 126.25
N GLU A 286 18.15 -83.44 125.90
CA GLU A 286 18.92 -83.12 124.70
C GLU A 286 18.11 -83.32 123.41
N THR A 287 17.32 -84.39 123.32
CA THR A 287 16.44 -84.63 122.17
C THR A 287 15.29 -83.63 122.11
N VAL A 288 14.65 -83.29 123.25
CA VAL A 288 13.62 -82.24 123.32
C VAL A 288 14.17 -80.88 122.93
N ASP A 289 15.37 -80.50 123.38
CA ASP A 289 15.99 -79.22 123.01
C ASP A 289 16.47 -79.21 121.55
N SER A 290 16.93 -80.35 121.02
CA SER A 290 17.19 -80.53 119.59
C SER A 290 15.91 -80.35 118.74
N LEU A 291 14.79 -80.91 119.19
CA LEU A 291 13.48 -80.76 118.54
C LEU A 291 12.95 -79.32 118.64
N ARG A 292 13.06 -78.66 119.80
CA ARG A 292 12.73 -77.23 119.98
C ARG A 292 13.54 -76.34 119.04
N ASN A 293 14.84 -76.61 118.89
CA ASN A 293 15.71 -75.87 117.98
C ASN A 293 15.39 -76.14 116.50
N LYS A 294 15.02 -77.37 116.13
CA LYS A 294 14.51 -77.70 114.78
C LYS A 294 13.18 -77.01 114.50
N LEU A 295 12.25 -76.99 115.46
CA LEU A 295 10.96 -76.32 115.36
C LEU A 295 11.14 -74.81 115.14
N LYS A 296 11.92 -74.13 115.99
CA LYS A 296 12.24 -72.69 115.81
C LYS A 296 12.80 -72.39 114.41
N LYS A 297 13.76 -73.18 113.94
CA LYS A 297 14.32 -73.03 112.58
C LYS A 297 13.27 -73.23 111.48
N ALA A 298 12.38 -74.21 111.63
CA ALA A 298 11.28 -74.44 110.67
C ALA A 298 10.25 -73.29 110.70
N GLU A 299 9.97 -72.72 111.87
CA GLU A 299 9.08 -71.56 112.01
C GLU A 299 9.68 -70.28 111.41
N GLU A 300 10.98 -70.04 111.62
CA GLU A 300 11.73 -68.97 110.96
C GLU A 300 11.73 -69.14 109.43
N GLN A 301 11.96 -70.35 108.93
CA GLN A 301 11.90 -70.67 107.50
C GLN A 301 10.49 -70.44 106.93
N ARG A 302 9.44 -70.90 107.63
CA ARG A 302 8.04 -70.64 107.28
C ARG A 302 7.67 -69.16 107.34
N GLY A 303 8.31 -68.38 108.22
CA GLY A 303 8.22 -66.92 108.25
C GLY A 303 8.81 -66.30 106.99
N LYS A 304 10.06 -66.66 106.66
CA LYS A 304 10.78 -66.19 105.47
C LYS A 304 10.04 -66.53 104.17
N LEU A 305 9.57 -67.78 104.01
CA LEU A 305 8.81 -68.21 102.83
C LEU A 305 7.47 -67.48 102.69
N ARG A 306 6.76 -67.17 103.80
CA ARG A 306 5.54 -66.36 103.74
C ARG A 306 5.83 -64.91 103.36
N ALA A 307 6.87 -64.29 103.92
CA ALA A 307 7.29 -62.95 103.52
C ALA A 307 7.69 -62.88 102.04
N GLN A 308 8.41 -63.89 101.53
CA GLN A 308 8.72 -64.01 100.10
C GLN A 308 7.44 -64.17 99.26
N LEU A 309 6.50 -65.03 99.67
CA LEU A 309 5.25 -65.24 98.93
C LEU A 309 4.42 -63.95 98.82
N GLU A 310 4.25 -63.20 99.91
CA GLU A 310 3.55 -61.91 99.85
C GLU A 310 4.31 -60.89 98.98
N GLN A 311 5.64 -60.84 99.06
CA GLN A 311 6.44 -59.97 98.21
C GLN A 311 6.34 -60.32 96.71
N GLU A 312 6.26 -61.61 96.35
CA GLU A 312 6.02 -62.02 94.95
C GLU A 312 4.59 -61.70 94.50
N LYS A 313 3.58 -61.82 95.38
CA LYS A 313 2.19 -61.39 95.06
C LYS A 313 2.13 -59.89 94.79
N GLU A 314 2.70 -59.05 95.66
CA GLU A 314 2.74 -57.60 95.50
C GLU A 314 3.48 -57.18 94.22
N ARG A 315 4.50 -57.92 93.79
CA ARG A 315 5.14 -57.71 92.47
C ARG A 315 4.23 -58.13 91.33
N ALA A 316 3.63 -59.32 91.40
CA ALA A 316 2.74 -59.83 90.36
C ALA A 316 1.46 -58.98 90.20
N GLU A 317 0.97 -58.35 91.26
CA GLU A 317 -0.14 -57.38 91.22
C GLU A 317 0.28 -56.09 90.52
N ARG A 318 1.40 -55.46 90.93
CA ARG A 318 1.94 -54.29 90.23
C ARG A 318 2.27 -54.56 88.75
N GLU A 319 2.84 -55.72 88.43
CA GLU A 319 3.08 -56.13 87.04
C GLU A 319 1.79 -56.37 86.24
N ARG A 320 0.64 -56.66 86.89
CA ARG A 320 -0.67 -56.71 86.23
C ARG A 320 -1.22 -55.31 86.02
N GLU A 321 -1.17 -54.45 87.04
CA GLU A 321 -1.60 -53.05 86.95
C GLU A 321 -0.83 -52.31 85.86
N GLU A 322 0.51 -52.40 85.84
CA GLU A 322 1.34 -51.80 84.79
C GLU A 322 1.04 -52.37 83.40
N ARG A 323 0.58 -53.63 83.28
CA ARG A 323 0.15 -54.21 81.99
C ARG A 323 -1.21 -53.67 81.57
N MET A 324 -2.18 -53.64 82.49
CA MET A 324 -3.51 -53.05 82.26
C MET A 324 -3.38 -51.59 81.81
N SER A 325 -2.61 -50.75 82.51
CA SER A 325 -2.42 -49.35 82.11
C SER A 325 -1.73 -49.21 80.75
N ARG A 326 -0.76 -50.08 80.42
CA ARG A 326 -0.16 -50.11 79.07
C ARG A 326 -1.17 -50.54 78.00
N GLU A 327 -2.02 -51.52 78.28
CA GLU A 327 -3.07 -51.99 77.37
C GLU A 327 -4.12 -50.89 77.14
N GLU A 328 -4.55 -50.19 78.19
CA GLU A 328 -5.43 -49.01 78.14
C GLU A 328 -4.80 -47.84 77.37
N GLU A 329 -3.51 -47.53 77.60
CA GLU A 329 -2.77 -46.51 76.83
C GLU A 329 -2.69 -46.85 75.34
N TRP A 330 -2.39 -48.10 74.99
CA TRP A 330 -2.36 -48.55 73.59
C TRP A 330 -3.74 -48.56 72.95
N GLU A 331 -4.80 -48.93 73.68
CA GLU A 331 -6.16 -48.86 73.18
C GLU A 331 -6.60 -47.41 72.93
N CYS A 332 -6.33 -46.49 73.85
CA CYS A 332 -6.56 -45.06 73.66
C CYS A 332 -5.83 -44.52 72.42
N GLN A 333 -4.53 -44.82 72.26
CA GLN A 333 -3.75 -44.42 71.07
C GLN A 333 -4.32 -45.02 69.78
N LEU A 334 -4.78 -46.28 69.81
CA LEU A 334 -5.40 -46.92 68.66
C LEU A 334 -6.74 -46.25 68.28
N GLN A 335 -7.55 -45.87 69.27
CA GLN A 335 -8.80 -45.13 69.06
C GLN A 335 -8.55 -43.70 68.54
N GLU A 336 -7.53 -43.00 69.03
CA GLU A 336 -7.10 -41.69 68.50
C GLU A 336 -6.60 -41.80 67.04
N LEU A 337 -5.78 -42.80 66.72
CA LEU A 337 -5.31 -43.04 65.36
C LEU A 337 -6.46 -43.42 64.41
N LYS A 338 -7.42 -44.23 64.88
CA LYS A 338 -8.62 -44.61 64.13
C LYS A 338 -9.50 -43.40 63.83
N THR A 339 -9.86 -42.61 64.85
CA THR A 339 -10.69 -41.41 64.67
C THR A 339 -10.00 -40.35 63.82
N ARG A 340 -8.67 -40.17 63.96
CA ARG A 340 -7.87 -39.32 63.06
C ARG A 340 -7.91 -39.84 61.62
N GLY A 341 -7.80 -41.15 61.41
CA GLY A 341 -7.94 -41.80 60.11
C GLY A 341 -9.31 -41.52 59.47
N GLU A 342 -10.39 -41.74 60.22
CA GLU A 342 -11.77 -41.46 59.79
C GLU A 342 -12.01 -39.97 59.46
N VAL A 343 -11.40 -39.05 60.23
CA VAL A 343 -11.44 -37.61 59.93
C VAL A 343 -10.70 -37.28 58.63
N MET A 344 -9.50 -37.83 58.41
CA MET A 344 -8.75 -37.59 57.17
C MET A 344 -9.45 -38.22 55.96
N GLN A 345 -10.04 -39.40 56.12
CA GLN A 345 -10.81 -40.07 55.07
C GLN A 345 -12.04 -39.24 54.67
N ARG A 346 -12.80 -38.70 55.63
CA ARG A 346 -13.94 -37.82 55.34
C ARG A 346 -13.51 -36.54 54.60
N LYS A 347 -12.44 -35.88 55.04
CA LYS A 347 -11.89 -34.71 54.34
C LYS A 347 -11.50 -35.03 52.90
N LEU A 348 -10.80 -36.15 52.69
CA LEU A 348 -10.39 -36.58 51.34
C LEU A 348 -11.62 -36.91 50.45
N GLN A 349 -12.69 -37.46 51.03
CA GLN A 349 -13.97 -37.67 50.32
C GLN A 349 -14.67 -36.34 49.98
N GLU A 350 -14.69 -35.37 50.90
CA GLU A 350 -15.24 -34.03 50.68
C GLU A 350 -14.47 -33.30 49.55
N GLU A 351 -13.13 -33.31 49.60
CA GLU A 351 -12.24 -32.80 48.55
C GLU A 351 -12.47 -33.52 47.21
N GLN A 352 -12.63 -34.85 47.21
CA GLN A 352 -12.91 -35.63 46.01
C GLN A 352 -14.26 -35.25 45.38
N GLU A 353 -15.31 -35.07 46.19
CA GLU A 353 -16.63 -34.64 45.69
C GLU A 353 -16.66 -33.16 45.30
N GLU A 354 -15.83 -32.30 45.88
CA GLU A 354 -15.61 -30.94 45.40
C GLU A 354 -14.90 -30.92 44.05
N ILE A 355 -13.83 -31.69 43.87
CA ILE A 355 -13.13 -31.84 42.59
C ILE A 355 -14.07 -32.41 41.52
N LYS A 356 -14.90 -33.42 41.84
CA LYS A 356 -15.91 -33.97 40.93
C LYS A 356 -16.97 -32.93 40.54
N ARG A 357 -17.43 -32.10 41.48
CA ARG A 357 -18.37 -30.99 41.18
C ARG A 357 -17.70 -29.94 40.28
N GLY A 358 -16.46 -29.56 40.56
CA GLY A 358 -15.67 -28.65 39.72
C GLY A 358 -15.45 -29.19 38.31
N ALA A 359 -15.10 -30.46 38.16
CA ALA A 359 -14.93 -31.12 36.87
C ALA A 359 -16.21 -31.08 36.02
N LYS A 360 -17.37 -31.44 36.61
CA LYS A 360 -18.67 -31.37 35.92
C LYS A 360 -19.05 -29.94 35.52
N ALA A 361 -18.78 -28.95 36.38
CA ALA A 361 -19.04 -27.55 36.06
C ALA A 361 -18.17 -27.04 34.89
N LEU A 362 -16.90 -27.47 34.83
CA LEU A 362 -16.01 -27.18 33.70
C LEU A 362 -16.45 -27.90 32.43
N GLU A 363 -16.87 -29.16 32.51
CA GLU A 363 -17.39 -29.95 31.37
C GLU A 363 -18.63 -29.31 30.72
N ILE A 364 -19.58 -28.85 31.54
CA ILE A 364 -20.74 -28.07 31.09
C ILE A 364 -20.28 -26.80 30.36
N ARG A 365 -19.38 -26.02 30.97
CA ARG A 365 -18.90 -24.75 30.39
C ARG A 365 -18.07 -24.94 29.12
N VAL A 366 -17.31 -26.03 29.00
CA VAL A 366 -16.62 -26.43 27.76
C VAL A 366 -17.64 -26.78 26.67
N SER A 367 -18.74 -27.45 27.03
CA SER A 367 -19.82 -27.79 26.10
C SER A 367 -20.57 -26.53 25.63
N GLU A 368 -20.86 -25.59 26.53
CA GLU A 368 -21.46 -24.28 26.21
C GLU A 368 -20.59 -23.48 25.24
N LEU A 369 -19.29 -23.35 25.55
CA LEU A 369 -18.33 -22.65 24.69
C LEU A 369 -18.14 -23.33 23.33
N SER A 370 -18.21 -24.67 23.28
CA SER A 370 -18.12 -25.41 22.01
C SER A 370 -19.32 -25.12 21.11
N ARG A 371 -20.54 -25.11 21.68
CA ARG A 371 -21.77 -24.74 20.97
C ARG A 371 -21.76 -23.28 20.51
N GLU A 372 -21.23 -22.36 21.31
CA GLU A 372 -21.09 -20.95 20.92
C GLU A 372 -20.06 -20.78 19.79
N LEU A 373 -18.95 -21.51 19.83
CA LEU A 373 -17.94 -21.55 18.77
C LEU A 373 -18.50 -22.12 17.45
N GLU A 374 -19.37 -23.13 17.52
CA GLU A 374 -20.08 -23.67 16.35
C GLU A 374 -21.04 -22.65 15.75
N LEU A 375 -21.86 -21.98 16.57
CA LEU A 375 -22.75 -20.90 16.11
C LEU A 375 -21.97 -19.72 15.49
N GLN A 376 -20.81 -19.37 16.05
CA GLN A 376 -19.92 -18.36 15.46
C GLN A 376 -19.32 -18.80 14.12
N ARG A 377 -19.02 -20.10 13.93
CA ARG A 377 -18.58 -20.65 12.63
C ARG A 377 -19.69 -20.65 11.60
N GLU A 378 -20.90 -21.05 11.98
CA GLU A 378 -22.08 -21.04 11.09
C GLU A 378 -22.39 -19.62 10.62
N THR A 379 -22.50 -18.66 11.54
CA THR A 379 -22.70 -17.24 11.18
C THR A 379 -21.57 -16.69 10.31
N GLN A 380 -20.32 -17.04 10.58
CA GLN A 380 -19.20 -16.66 9.72
C GLN A 380 -19.31 -17.28 8.31
N GLN A 381 -19.76 -18.52 8.19
CA GLN A 381 -19.98 -19.18 6.89
C GLN A 381 -21.13 -18.51 6.11
N CYS A 382 -22.25 -18.20 6.76
CA CYS A 382 -23.36 -17.46 6.13
C CYS A 382 -22.89 -16.10 5.59
N LEU A 383 -22.15 -15.32 6.39
CA LEU A 383 -21.59 -14.03 5.95
C LEU A 383 -20.56 -14.16 4.82
N GLN A 384 -19.82 -15.28 4.74
CA GLN A 384 -18.95 -15.57 3.60
C GLN A 384 -19.75 -15.86 2.33
N CYS A 385 -20.82 -16.65 2.43
CA CYS A 385 -21.73 -16.91 1.30
C CYS A 385 -22.43 -15.62 0.80
N GLU A 386 -22.90 -14.77 1.72
CA GLU A 386 -23.47 -13.46 1.37
C GLU A 386 -22.45 -12.54 0.68
N ARG A 387 -21.22 -12.46 1.22
CA ARG A 387 -20.11 -11.73 0.57
C ARG A 387 -19.87 -12.24 -0.84
N ASP A 388 -19.79 -13.54 -1.04
CA ASP A 388 -19.46 -14.12 -2.34
C ASP A 388 -20.59 -13.88 -3.35
N SER A 389 -21.85 -14.01 -2.93
CA SER A 389 -23.02 -13.62 -3.73
C SER A 389 -23.01 -12.14 -4.12
N LEU A 390 -22.64 -11.24 -3.19
CA LEU A 390 -22.53 -9.80 -3.48
C LEU A 390 -21.36 -9.49 -4.43
N VAL A 391 -20.24 -10.22 -4.34
CA VAL A 391 -19.11 -10.07 -5.27
C VAL A 391 -19.49 -10.53 -6.68
N GLU A 392 -20.21 -11.65 -6.81
CA GLU A 392 -20.75 -12.13 -8.08
C GLU A 392 -21.74 -11.13 -8.69
N GLU A 393 -22.65 -10.57 -7.89
CA GLU A 393 -23.63 -9.56 -8.32
C GLU A 393 -22.95 -8.26 -8.77
N VAL A 394 -21.94 -7.77 -8.03
CA VAL A 394 -21.12 -6.61 -8.44
C VAL A 394 -20.38 -6.90 -9.75
N HIS A 395 -19.83 -8.11 -9.93
CA HIS A 395 -19.16 -8.48 -11.18
C HIS A 395 -20.15 -8.51 -12.36
N ARG A 396 -21.34 -9.06 -12.16
CA ARG A 396 -22.43 -9.10 -13.14
C ARG A 396 -22.89 -7.69 -13.54
N LEU A 397 -23.09 -6.80 -12.57
CA LEU A 397 -23.46 -5.40 -12.80
C LEU A 397 -22.34 -4.64 -13.54
N HIS A 398 -21.07 -4.88 -13.19
CA HIS A 398 -19.93 -4.26 -13.86
C HIS A 398 -19.83 -4.68 -15.34
N LEU A 399 -20.05 -5.97 -15.66
CA LEU A 399 -20.13 -6.44 -17.05
C LEU A 399 -21.26 -5.75 -17.82
N GLN A 400 -22.46 -5.61 -17.21
CA GLN A 400 -23.59 -4.90 -17.81
C GLN A 400 -23.36 -3.39 -17.95
N GLU A 401 -22.55 -2.76 -17.11
CA GLU A 401 -22.10 -1.39 -17.34
C GLU A 401 -21.11 -1.28 -18.49
N GLU A 402 -20.14 -2.19 -18.59
CA GLU A 402 -19.15 -2.20 -19.68
C GLU A 402 -19.80 -2.49 -21.04
N GLU A 403 -20.87 -3.30 -21.07
CA GLU A 403 -21.72 -3.49 -22.26
C GLU A 403 -22.44 -2.19 -22.64
N ARG A 404 -23.18 -1.57 -21.71
CA ARG A 404 -23.85 -0.28 -21.95
C ARG A 404 -22.87 0.84 -22.35
N LYS A 405 -21.66 0.87 -21.78
CA LYS A 405 -20.59 1.81 -22.18
C LYS A 405 -20.12 1.58 -23.61
N ARG A 406 -20.07 0.32 -24.09
CA ARG A 406 -19.77 0.00 -25.50
C ARG A 406 -20.88 0.47 -26.42
N GLU A 407 -22.14 0.14 -26.10
CA GLU A 407 -23.32 0.59 -26.86
C GLU A 407 -23.35 2.13 -26.98
N TYR A 408 -23.21 2.86 -25.87
CA TYR A 408 -23.15 4.33 -25.90
C TYR A 408 -21.95 4.87 -26.70
N GLN A 409 -20.80 4.19 -26.69
CA GLN A 409 -19.65 4.60 -27.52
C GLN A 409 -19.91 4.34 -29.01
N GLU A 410 -20.62 3.29 -29.36
CA GLU A 410 -20.98 2.97 -30.75
C GLU A 410 -22.01 3.98 -31.27
N SER A 411 -23.10 4.22 -30.56
CA SER A 411 -24.06 5.28 -30.94
C SER A 411 -23.45 6.67 -30.98
N ARG A 412 -22.45 6.98 -30.13
CA ARG A 412 -21.73 8.25 -30.23
C ARG A 412 -20.89 8.33 -31.50
N ARG A 413 -20.21 7.25 -31.91
CA ARG A 413 -19.47 7.20 -33.20
C ARG A 413 -20.43 7.33 -34.39
N GLU A 414 -21.59 6.68 -34.34
CA GLU A 414 -22.62 6.81 -35.36
C GLU A 414 -23.07 8.26 -35.52
N LEU A 415 -23.46 8.93 -34.42
CA LEU A 415 -23.81 10.36 -34.41
C LEU A 415 -22.65 11.27 -34.85
N GLU A 416 -21.41 10.97 -34.46
CA GLU A 416 -20.21 11.69 -34.95
C GLU A 416 -20.08 11.56 -36.49
N THR A 417 -20.36 10.39 -37.07
CA THR A 417 -20.36 10.19 -38.54
C THR A 417 -21.55 10.86 -39.23
N GLU A 418 -22.75 10.83 -38.65
CA GLU A 418 -23.92 11.55 -39.18
C GLU A 418 -23.69 13.06 -39.20
N LEU A 419 -23.18 13.64 -38.11
CA LEU A 419 -22.81 15.05 -38.04
C LEU A 419 -21.74 15.41 -39.07
N SER A 420 -20.72 14.57 -39.27
CA SER A 420 -19.73 14.76 -40.31
C SER A 420 -20.36 14.75 -41.71
N ASN A 421 -21.25 13.79 -41.99
CA ASN A 421 -21.97 13.70 -43.26
C ASN A 421 -22.83 14.95 -43.52
N ILE A 422 -23.62 15.39 -42.53
CA ILE A 422 -24.44 16.61 -42.59
C ILE A 422 -23.56 17.84 -42.81
N GLN A 423 -22.43 17.96 -42.14
CA GLN A 423 -21.48 19.05 -42.35
C GLN A 423 -20.98 19.07 -43.81
N THR A 424 -20.61 17.92 -44.39
CA THR A 424 -20.21 17.90 -45.82
C THR A 424 -21.34 18.26 -46.79
N LEU A 425 -22.60 17.98 -46.44
CA LEU A 425 -23.77 18.39 -47.22
C LEU A 425 -24.00 19.91 -47.10
N LEU A 426 -23.89 20.46 -45.89
CA LEU A 426 -23.96 21.90 -45.66
C LEU A 426 -22.83 22.66 -46.39
N ASP A 427 -21.62 22.12 -46.41
CA ASP A 427 -20.50 22.70 -47.15
C ASP A 427 -20.73 22.69 -48.67
N LYS A 428 -21.33 21.61 -49.21
CA LYS A 428 -21.74 21.50 -50.62
C LYS A 428 -22.83 22.52 -50.97
N GLU A 429 -23.88 22.65 -50.16
CA GLU A 429 -24.92 23.68 -50.37
C GLU A 429 -24.36 25.09 -50.22
N SER A 430 -23.49 25.33 -49.23
CA SER A 430 -22.79 26.62 -49.06
C SER A 430 -21.87 26.95 -50.25
N ALA A 431 -21.30 25.94 -50.91
CA ALA A 431 -20.54 26.13 -52.14
C ALA A 431 -21.46 26.43 -53.35
N LYS A 432 -22.58 25.71 -53.49
CA LYS A 432 -23.61 25.99 -54.51
C LYS A 432 -24.16 27.41 -54.36
N TYR A 433 -24.54 27.81 -53.15
CA TYR A 433 -25.02 29.16 -52.84
C TYR A 433 -23.99 30.23 -53.21
N ARG A 434 -22.72 30.07 -52.81
CA ARG A 434 -21.63 31.00 -53.21
C ARG A 434 -21.42 31.05 -54.73
N SER A 435 -21.62 29.95 -55.45
CA SER A 435 -21.57 29.94 -56.92
C SER A 435 -22.75 30.67 -57.54
N ALA A 436 -23.98 30.43 -57.06
CA ALA A 436 -25.20 31.09 -57.52
C ALA A 436 -25.17 32.60 -57.23
N HIS A 437 -24.63 33.01 -56.06
CA HIS A 437 -24.45 34.41 -55.71
C HIS A 437 -23.51 35.12 -56.71
N ARG A 438 -22.34 34.54 -57.02
CA ARG A 438 -21.44 35.09 -58.06
C ARG A 438 -22.08 35.15 -59.44
N GLN A 439 -22.94 34.19 -59.80
CA GLN A 439 -23.71 34.24 -61.04
C GLN A 439 -24.74 35.36 -61.03
N HIS A 440 -25.36 35.65 -59.87
CA HIS A 440 -26.28 36.77 -59.70
C HIS A 440 -25.55 38.12 -59.74
N GLU A 441 -24.40 38.27 -59.06
CA GLU A 441 -23.53 39.46 -59.15
C GLU A 441 -23.12 39.71 -60.62
N ALA A 442 -22.66 38.67 -61.32
CA ALA A 442 -22.31 38.76 -62.74
C ALA A 442 -23.53 39.06 -63.65
N MET A 443 -24.74 38.66 -63.26
CA MET A 443 -25.97 39.04 -63.95
C MET A 443 -26.32 40.51 -63.71
N GLN A 444 -26.22 40.99 -62.46
CA GLN A 444 -26.45 42.40 -62.11
C GLN A 444 -25.47 43.33 -62.84
N VAL A 445 -24.18 42.98 -62.89
CA VAL A 445 -23.17 43.75 -63.65
C VAL A 445 -23.53 43.80 -65.14
N LYS A 446 -24.01 42.70 -65.73
CA LYS A 446 -24.49 42.69 -67.12
C LYS A 446 -25.76 43.54 -67.31
N GLN A 447 -26.70 43.49 -66.37
CA GLN A 447 -27.91 44.32 -66.40
C GLN A 447 -27.55 45.80 -66.32
N HIS A 448 -26.62 46.18 -65.45
CA HIS A 448 -26.14 47.56 -65.32
C HIS A 448 -25.45 48.03 -66.60
N ALA A 449 -24.53 47.25 -67.17
CA ALA A 449 -23.88 47.58 -68.45
C ALA A 449 -24.86 47.64 -69.64
N LEU A 450 -25.95 46.86 -69.60
CA LEU A 450 -27.03 46.96 -70.59
C LEU A 450 -27.87 48.23 -70.40
N LEU A 451 -28.14 48.64 -69.15
CA LEU A 451 -28.80 49.91 -68.86
C LEU A 451 -27.93 51.08 -69.32
N GLU A 452 -26.63 51.13 -68.98
CA GLU A 452 -25.70 52.14 -69.48
C GLU A 452 -25.67 52.20 -71.02
N ARG A 453 -25.78 51.05 -71.70
CA ARG A 453 -25.87 51.02 -73.18
C ARG A 453 -27.23 51.51 -73.70
N VAL A 454 -28.33 51.26 -73.00
CA VAL A 454 -29.65 51.81 -73.32
C VAL A 454 -29.65 53.31 -73.11
N ASP A 455 -29.13 53.82 -71.99
CA ASP A 455 -29.00 55.26 -71.72
C ASP A 455 -28.13 55.94 -72.78
N ALA A 456 -27.00 55.32 -73.17
CA ALA A 456 -26.17 55.80 -74.28
C ALA A 456 -26.86 55.72 -75.66
N LEU A 457 -27.83 54.82 -75.86
CA LEU A 457 -28.67 54.78 -77.06
C LEU A 457 -29.76 55.84 -77.02
N VAL A 458 -30.36 56.10 -75.86
CA VAL A 458 -31.33 57.19 -75.65
C VAL A 458 -30.65 58.53 -75.93
N GLN A 459 -29.47 58.77 -75.36
CA GLN A 459 -28.66 59.97 -75.66
C GLN A 459 -28.35 60.06 -77.16
N GLN A 460 -27.98 58.96 -77.83
CA GLN A 460 -27.77 58.95 -79.28
C GLN A 460 -29.04 59.28 -80.08
N CYS A 461 -30.22 58.87 -79.61
CA CYS A 461 -31.50 59.23 -80.23
C CYS A 461 -31.85 60.70 -79.99
N GLU A 462 -31.63 61.23 -78.77
CA GLU A 462 -31.85 62.64 -78.42
C GLU A 462 -30.88 63.57 -79.20
N ASP A 463 -29.61 63.20 -79.30
CA ASP A 463 -28.59 63.90 -80.10
C ASP A 463 -28.93 63.87 -81.61
N LEU A 464 -29.54 62.79 -82.11
CA LEU A 464 -30.01 62.70 -83.50
C LEU A 464 -31.32 63.47 -83.71
N GLN A 465 -32.20 63.51 -82.71
CA GLN A 465 -33.46 64.24 -82.78
C GLN A 465 -33.22 65.76 -82.71
N THR A 466 -32.36 66.22 -81.81
CA THR A 466 -31.95 67.64 -81.75
C THR A 466 -31.27 68.09 -83.04
N ARG A 467 -30.37 67.27 -83.62
CA ARG A 467 -29.81 67.52 -84.96
C ARG A 467 -30.85 67.51 -86.08
N LEU A 468 -31.89 66.69 -85.96
CA LEU A 468 -32.99 66.70 -86.92
C LEU A 468 -33.79 68.00 -86.78
N GLU A 469 -34.13 68.41 -85.56
CA GLU A 469 -34.78 69.68 -85.25
C GLU A 469 -33.96 70.87 -85.77
N GLU A 470 -32.64 70.91 -85.53
CA GLU A 470 -31.70 71.89 -86.11
C GLU A 470 -31.76 71.90 -87.64
N CYS A 471 -31.68 70.73 -88.30
CA CYS A 471 -31.78 70.62 -89.76
C CYS A 471 -33.17 70.99 -90.30
N GLU A 472 -34.25 70.76 -89.54
CA GLU A 472 -35.60 71.15 -89.92
C GLU A 472 -35.81 72.66 -89.77
N ASP A 473 -35.28 73.27 -88.72
CA ASP A 473 -35.24 74.73 -88.51
C ASP A 473 -34.41 75.41 -89.61
N GLU A 474 -33.18 74.96 -89.88
CA GLU A 474 -32.36 75.41 -91.02
C GLU A 474 -33.11 75.28 -92.34
N ARG A 475 -33.83 74.17 -92.56
CA ARG A 475 -34.68 73.98 -93.75
C ARG A 475 -35.82 75.01 -93.77
N THR A 476 -36.46 75.33 -92.63
CA THR A 476 -37.50 76.38 -92.61
C THR A 476 -36.93 77.75 -92.92
N GLU A 477 -35.77 78.12 -92.36
CA GLU A 477 -35.08 79.38 -92.65
C GLU A 477 -34.64 79.48 -94.12
N LEU A 478 -34.11 78.39 -94.69
CA LEU A 478 -33.80 78.29 -96.11
C LEU A 478 -35.04 78.40 -97.00
N THR A 479 -36.19 77.81 -96.61
CA THR A 479 -37.44 78.03 -97.36
C THR A 479 -37.95 79.47 -97.22
N HIS A 480 -37.81 80.10 -96.06
CA HIS A 480 -38.20 81.50 -95.85
C HIS A 480 -37.34 82.44 -96.71
N THR A 481 -36.01 82.30 -96.67
CA THR A 481 -35.08 83.09 -97.51
C THR A 481 -35.28 82.82 -99.00
N LEU A 482 -35.58 81.58 -99.42
CA LEU A 482 -35.99 81.28 -100.79
C LEU A 482 -37.29 82.02 -101.17
N THR A 483 -38.32 82.00 -100.32
CA THR A 483 -39.57 82.72 -100.61
C THR A 483 -39.36 84.24 -100.71
N HIS A 484 -38.58 84.83 -99.79
CA HIS A 484 -38.20 86.24 -99.82
C HIS A 484 -37.48 86.60 -101.12
N THR A 485 -36.43 85.86 -101.48
CA THR A 485 -35.66 86.13 -102.72
C THR A 485 -36.48 85.89 -103.99
N THR A 486 -37.47 84.99 -103.99
CA THR A 486 -38.43 84.90 -105.10
C THR A 486 -39.40 86.08 -105.16
N GLN A 487 -39.85 86.62 -104.03
CA GLN A 487 -40.68 87.84 -104.00
C GLN A 487 -39.89 89.07 -104.46
N GLU A 488 -38.63 89.21 -104.03
CA GLU A 488 -37.71 90.25 -104.53
C GLU A 488 -37.48 90.12 -106.03
N ARG A 489 -37.22 88.91 -106.53
CA ARG A 489 -37.11 88.63 -107.97
C ARG A 489 -38.38 89.07 -108.71
N ASP A 490 -39.56 88.73 -108.20
CA ASP A 490 -40.82 89.02 -108.88
C ASP A 490 -41.14 90.52 -108.89
N THR A 491 -40.85 91.25 -107.80
CA THR A 491 -40.96 92.72 -107.78
C THR A 491 -39.95 93.40 -108.72
N LEU A 492 -38.71 92.89 -108.82
CA LEU A 492 -37.74 93.37 -109.80
C LEU A 492 -38.16 93.04 -111.24
N GLN A 493 -38.77 91.88 -111.47
CA GLN A 493 -39.32 91.48 -112.76
C GLN A 493 -40.48 92.41 -113.18
N GLU A 494 -41.37 92.79 -112.26
CA GLU A 494 -42.41 93.81 -112.48
C GLU A 494 -41.82 95.20 -112.76
N GLN A 495 -40.74 95.58 -112.08
CA GLN A 495 -40.03 96.84 -112.38
C GLN A 495 -39.42 96.82 -113.78
N ILE A 496 -38.85 95.69 -114.23
CA ILE A 496 -38.28 95.52 -115.57
C ILE A 496 -39.36 95.52 -116.65
N THR A 497 -40.51 94.87 -116.43
CA THR A 497 -41.62 94.93 -117.41
C THR A 497 -42.21 96.34 -117.51
N LYS A 498 -42.32 97.05 -116.39
CA LYS A 498 -42.73 98.47 -116.34
C LYS A 498 -41.73 99.39 -117.05
N GLN A 499 -40.43 99.22 -116.85
CA GLN A 499 -39.42 99.99 -117.57
C GLN A 499 -39.41 99.67 -119.09
N LYS A 500 -39.62 98.40 -119.47
CA LYS A 500 -39.75 98.03 -120.89
C LYS A 500 -40.94 98.69 -121.57
N SER A 501 -42.11 98.74 -120.93
CA SER A 501 -43.29 99.39 -121.53
C SER A 501 -43.11 100.90 -121.67
N GLN A 502 -42.44 101.55 -120.70
CA GLN A 502 -42.06 102.97 -120.79
C GLN A 502 -41.06 103.24 -121.93
N TYR A 503 -40.08 102.35 -122.14
CA TYR A 503 -39.14 102.45 -123.26
C TYR A 503 -39.84 102.28 -124.61
N GLN A 504 -40.80 101.35 -124.71
CA GLN A 504 -41.59 101.14 -125.92
C GLN A 504 -42.41 102.39 -126.29
N SER A 505 -43.16 102.98 -125.35
CA SER A 505 -43.94 104.19 -125.65
C SER A 505 -43.07 105.40 -126.05
N LEU A 506 -41.88 105.55 -125.45
CA LEU A 506 -40.93 106.60 -125.86
C LEU A 506 -40.34 106.36 -127.25
N THR A 507 -40.21 105.10 -127.67
CA THR A 507 -39.71 104.74 -129.01
C THR A 507 -40.77 105.02 -130.07
N GLU A 508 -42.03 104.66 -129.82
CA GLU A 508 -43.16 105.00 -130.69
C GLU A 508 -43.33 106.51 -130.85
N GLU A 509 -43.21 107.29 -129.77
CA GLU A 509 -43.31 108.76 -129.84
C GLU A 509 -42.15 109.39 -130.63
N ARG A 510 -40.94 108.81 -130.54
CA ARG A 510 -39.78 109.21 -131.35
C ARG A 510 -40.01 108.96 -132.84
N GLU A 511 -40.49 107.78 -133.22
CA GLU A 511 -40.77 107.46 -134.64
C GLU A 511 -41.85 108.38 -135.20
N ARG A 512 -42.92 108.63 -134.44
CA ARG A 512 -44.00 109.56 -134.78
C ARG A 512 -43.53 111.02 -134.94
N GLN A 513 -42.44 111.42 -134.27
CA GLN A 513 -41.79 112.73 -134.49
C GLN A 513 -40.91 112.74 -135.74
N ILE A 514 -40.19 111.65 -136.04
CA ILE A 514 -39.35 111.53 -137.24
C ILE A 514 -40.21 111.62 -138.51
N GLU A 515 -41.37 110.93 -138.56
CA GLU A 515 -42.28 111.02 -139.70
C GLU A 515 -42.73 112.46 -139.99
N ARG A 516 -43.15 113.20 -138.94
CA ARG A 516 -43.55 114.62 -139.04
C ARG A 516 -42.41 115.52 -139.54
N VAL A 517 -41.17 115.27 -139.10
CA VAL A 517 -40.00 116.01 -139.58
C VAL A 517 -39.78 115.76 -141.07
N CYS A 518 -39.86 114.51 -141.54
CA CYS A 518 -39.71 114.18 -142.95
C CYS A 518 -40.86 114.73 -143.85
N GLU A 519 -42.08 114.88 -143.33
CA GLU A 519 -43.18 115.56 -144.03
C GLU A 519 -42.94 117.08 -144.15
N LEU A 520 -42.44 117.71 -143.07
CA LEU A 520 -42.07 119.13 -143.06
C LEU A 520 -40.90 119.41 -144.02
N GLU A 521 -39.86 118.57 -144.03
CA GLU A 521 -38.71 118.70 -144.92
C GLU A 521 -39.13 118.65 -146.41
N LYS A 522 -39.99 117.69 -146.79
CA LYS A 522 -40.54 117.61 -148.16
C LYS A 522 -41.31 118.88 -148.54
N SER A 523 -42.13 119.39 -147.63
CA SER A 523 -42.92 120.62 -147.84
C SER A 523 -42.02 121.85 -148.02
N VAL A 524 -40.95 121.96 -147.23
CA VAL A 524 -39.96 123.04 -147.35
C VAL A 524 -39.19 122.98 -148.67
N CYS A 525 -38.82 121.79 -149.15
CA CYS A 525 -38.18 121.63 -150.45
C CYS A 525 -39.08 122.13 -151.60
N GLN A 526 -40.36 121.76 -151.62
CA GLN A 526 -41.29 122.17 -152.67
C GLN A 526 -41.52 123.69 -152.70
N LEU A 527 -41.72 124.34 -151.55
CA LEU A 527 -41.82 125.82 -151.51
C LEU A 527 -40.56 126.51 -152.04
N ASN A 528 -39.37 125.91 -151.88
CA ASN A 528 -38.12 126.51 -152.32
C ASN A 528 -37.93 126.43 -153.83
N GLU A 529 -38.41 125.35 -154.48
CA GLU A 529 -38.43 125.20 -155.94
C GLU A 529 -39.38 126.21 -156.60
N ASP A 530 -40.59 126.38 -156.07
CA ASP A 530 -41.57 127.36 -156.56
C ASP A 530 -41.01 128.80 -156.51
N LEU A 531 -40.30 129.13 -155.43
CA LEU A 531 -39.72 130.46 -155.22
C LEU A 531 -38.55 130.76 -156.18
N GLN A 532 -37.77 129.74 -156.56
CA GLN A 532 -36.75 129.87 -157.60
C GLN A 532 -37.35 130.04 -159.00
N GLN A 533 -38.44 129.33 -159.33
CA GLN A 533 -39.13 129.50 -160.61
C GLN A 533 -39.75 130.88 -160.77
N ALA A 534 -40.32 131.44 -159.69
CA ALA A 534 -40.83 132.81 -159.68
C ALA A 534 -39.72 133.84 -159.96
N ALA A 535 -38.58 133.73 -159.26
CA ALA A 535 -37.45 134.64 -159.43
C ALA A 535 -36.82 134.59 -160.84
N GLN A 536 -36.78 133.41 -161.47
CA GLN A 536 -36.29 133.29 -162.86
C GLN A 536 -37.22 133.94 -163.89
N ARG A 537 -38.55 133.81 -163.72
CA ARG A 537 -39.53 134.50 -164.59
C ARG A 537 -39.37 136.02 -164.53
N GLU A 538 -39.28 136.57 -163.32
CA GLU A 538 -39.16 138.01 -163.10
C GLU A 538 -37.87 138.56 -163.72
N ARG A 539 -36.75 137.84 -163.58
CA ARG A 539 -35.44 138.22 -164.14
C ARG A 539 -35.42 138.27 -165.67
N ILE A 540 -36.13 137.36 -166.34
CA ILE A 540 -36.20 137.31 -167.82
C ILE A 540 -37.05 138.47 -168.37
N LEU A 541 -38.16 138.80 -167.69
CA LEU A 541 -39.06 139.89 -168.08
C LEU A 541 -38.40 141.28 -168.03
N VAL A 542 -37.39 141.47 -167.18
CA VAL A 542 -36.62 142.73 -167.09
C VAL A 542 -35.53 142.83 -168.17
N ALA A 543 -34.87 141.71 -168.51
CA ALA A 543 -33.76 141.71 -169.46
C ALA A 543 -34.19 141.83 -170.94
N PHE A 544 -35.42 141.40 -171.26
CA PHE A 544 -35.97 141.47 -172.62
C PHE A 544 -37.38 142.10 -172.61
N PRO A 545 -37.50 143.44 -172.63
CA PRO A 545 -38.79 144.13 -172.73
C PRO A 545 -39.62 143.74 -173.97
N GLU A 546 -38.96 143.27 -175.03
CA GLU A 546 -39.55 142.66 -176.24
C GLU A 546 -40.45 141.43 -175.94
N LEU A 547 -40.29 140.80 -174.76
CA LEU A 547 -41.09 139.66 -174.29
C LEU A 547 -42.22 140.05 -173.34
N ASN A 548 -42.36 141.34 -173.00
CA ASN A 548 -43.56 141.84 -172.34
C ASN A 548 -44.66 142.04 -173.41
N PRO A 549 -45.91 141.54 -173.24
CA PRO A 549 -46.96 141.63 -174.28
C PRO A 549 -47.42 143.04 -174.69
N GLN A 550 -46.75 144.11 -174.26
CA GLN A 550 -46.98 145.50 -174.59
C GLN A 550 -45.59 146.21 -174.58
N HIS A 551 -45.05 146.82 -175.66
CA HIS A 551 -45.71 147.51 -176.77
C HIS A 551 -44.86 147.63 -178.07
N THR A 552 -45.58 147.74 -179.19
CA THR A 552 -45.22 148.45 -180.46
C THR A 552 -46.51 149.09 -181.03
N ALA A 553 -46.56 150.16 -181.82
CA ALA A 553 -45.53 150.98 -182.51
C ALA A 553 -45.95 152.49 -182.43
N PRO A 554 -45.41 153.46 -183.22
CA PRO A 554 -45.60 154.90 -182.94
C PRO A 554 -46.79 155.58 -183.65
N GLN A 555 -47.25 156.67 -183.03
CA GLN A 555 -47.76 157.92 -183.65
C GLN A 555 -49.04 157.89 -184.54
N SER A 556 -49.88 158.94 -184.55
CA SER A 556 -49.80 160.20 -183.79
C SER A 556 -51.15 160.65 -183.25
N THR A 557 -51.06 161.48 -182.21
CA THR A 557 -52.04 162.52 -181.93
C THR A 557 -51.40 163.87 -182.28
N GLY A 558 -51.89 164.49 -183.35
CA GLY A 558 -51.87 165.94 -183.51
C GLY A 558 -53.23 166.51 -183.14
N ASP A 559 -53.82 166.12 -182.01
CA ASP A 559 -53.52 166.74 -180.71
C ASP A 559 -52.11 166.51 -180.11
N VAL A 560 -51.23 167.47 -180.36
CA VAL A 560 -49.79 167.42 -180.07
C VAL A 560 -49.47 167.48 -178.57
N LEU A 561 -50.34 168.06 -177.73
CA LEU A 561 -50.04 168.26 -176.31
C LEU A 561 -50.06 166.95 -175.52
N GLY A 562 -50.98 166.03 -175.85
CA GLY A 562 -51.05 164.69 -175.24
C GLY A 562 -49.87 163.81 -175.65
N ASP A 563 -49.53 163.78 -176.95
CA ASP A 563 -48.40 163.00 -177.47
C ASP A 563 -47.07 163.45 -176.82
N MET A 564 -46.85 164.76 -176.69
CA MET A 564 -45.66 165.29 -175.99
C MET A 564 -45.61 164.88 -174.51
N GLU A 565 -46.74 164.84 -173.80
CA GLU A 565 -46.75 164.42 -172.39
C GLU A 565 -46.50 162.91 -172.23
N GLN A 566 -47.05 162.10 -173.13
CA GLN A 566 -46.80 160.64 -173.20
C GLN A 566 -45.32 160.36 -173.47
N GLN A 567 -44.74 161.07 -174.44
CA GLN A 567 -43.34 160.92 -174.85
C GLN A 567 -42.38 161.46 -173.78
N LEU A 568 -42.76 162.50 -173.04
CA LEU A 568 -42.05 162.96 -171.84
C LEU A 568 -42.05 161.91 -170.74
N LYS A 569 -43.18 161.26 -170.45
CA LYS A 569 -43.26 160.19 -169.41
C LYS A 569 -42.43 158.96 -169.79
N ALA A 570 -42.47 158.53 -171.05
CA ALA A 570 -41.65 157.42 -171.55
C ALA A 570 -40.15 157.75 -171.52
N ASN A 571 -39.76 158.95 -171.98
CA ASN A 571 -38.36 159.40 -171.90
C ASN A 571 -37.90 159.57 -170.44
N SER A 572 -38.75 160.03 -169.53
CA SER A 572 -38.45 160.14 -168.08
C SER A 572 -38.24 158.80 -167.38
N LEU A 573 -38.81 157.72 -167.92
CA LEU A 573 -38.57 156.35 -167.47
C LEU A 573 -37.28 155.79 -168.09
N ARG A 574 -37.07 156.01 -169.39
CA ARG A 574 -35.86 155.58 -170.10
C ARG A 574 -34.60 156.27 -169.58
N ILE A 575 -34.68 157.56 -169.25
CA ILE A 575 -33.61 158.32 -168.58
C ILE A 575 -33.29 157.67 -167.23
N ARG A 576 -34.28 157.36 -166.38
CA ARG A 576 -34.04 156.69 -165.08
C ARG A 576 -33.37 155.31 -165.20
N VAL A 577 -33.73 154.53 -166.21
CA VAL A 577 -33.08 153.22 -166.46
C VAL A 577 -31.66 153.43 -166.97
N LEU A 578 -31.44 154.34 -167.93
CA LEU A 578 -30.10 154.67 -168.43
C LEU A 578 -29.21 155.34 -167.36
N GLU A 579 -29.78 156.06 -166.40
CA GLU A 579 -29.07 156.59 -165.23
C GLU A 579 -28.69 155.46 -164.25
N HIS A 580 -29.57 154.47 -164.05
CA HIS A 580 -29.25 153.31 -163.21
C HIS A 580 -28.23 152.37 -163.88
N GLU A 581 -28.32 152.15 -165.19
CA GLU A 581 -27.33 151.40 -165.97
C GLU A 581 -26.01 152.18 -166.09
N ASN A 582 -26.03 153.51 -166.27
CA ASN A 582 -24.81 154.31 -166.17
C ASN A 582 -24.23 154.28 -164.76
N ALA A 583 -25.03 154.27 -163.68
CA ALA A 583 -24.52 154.09 -162.32
C ALA A 583 -23.92 152.68 -162.11
N SER A 584 -24.50 151.65 -162.73
CA SER A 584 -23.96 150.28 -162.74
C SER A 584 -22.66 150.18 -163.55
N LEU A 585 -22.59 150.81 -164.73
CA LEU A 585 -21.41 150.88 -165.59
C LEU A 585 -20.32 151.77 -164.99
N VAL A 586 -20.66 152.86 -164.29
CA VAL A 586 -19.71 153.72 -163.56
C VAL A 586 -19.16 153.00 -162.33
N ASN A 587 -19.99 152.24 -161.59
CA ASN A 587 -19.48 151.37 -160.52
C ASN A 587 -18.66 150.18 -161.07
N SER A 588 -18.98 149.68 -162.27
CA SER A 588 -18.19 148.66 -162.97
C SER A 588 -16.86 149.23 -163.48
N LEU A 589 -16.84 150.46 -163.99
CA LEU A 589 -15.65 151.20 -164.40
C LEU A 589 -14.80 151.65 -163.21
N ALA A 590 -15.40 151.94 -162.04
CA ALA A 590 -14.68 152.13 -160.78
C ALA A 590 -14.02 150.81 -160.35
N ARG A 591 -14.75 149.69 -160.35
CA ARG A 591 -14.18 148.36 -160.04
C ARG A 591 -13.14 147.88 -161.07
N LEU A 592 -13.21 148.35 -162.31
CA LEU A 592 -12.20 148.13 -163.36
C LEU A 592 -11.06 149.16 -163.33
N LYS A 593 -11.15 150.29 -162.61
CA LYS A 593 -10.02 151.23 -162.44
C LYS A 593 -9.26 151.01 -161.13
N ASP A 594 -9.95 150.77 -160.02
CA ASP A 594 -9.31 150.47 -158.73
C ASP A 594 -8.65 149.07 -158.70
N ASN A 595 -8.90 148.23 -159.71
CA ASN A 595 -8.16 146.97 -159.93
C ASN A 595 -7.28 146.97 -161.20
N ALA A 596 -7.29 148.02 -162.02
CA ALA A 596 -6.43 148.12 -163.20
C ALA A 596 -5.05 148.75 -162.91
N GLN A 597 -4.41 148.31 -161.83
CA GLN A 597 -2.98 147.99 -161.77
C GLN A 597 -2.59 147.58 -160.34
N CYS A 598 -1.78 146.54 -160.22
CA CYS A 598 -1.21 146.03 -158.97
C CYS A 598 -2.26 145.60 -157.91
N ARG A 599 -2.62 144.31 -157.84
CA ARG A 599 -1.85 143.28 -157.11
C ARG A 599 -1.89 143.50 -155.58
N GLY A 600 -2.78 142.76 -154.91
CA GLY A 600 -2.81 142.56 -153.46
C GLY A 600 -4.12 143.03 -152.80
N ASP A 601 -4.87 142.21 -152.06
CA ASP A 601 -4.79 140.76 -151.88
C ASP A 601 -6.17 140.16 -151.54
N GLN A 602 -6.35 138.88 -151.91
CA GLN A 602 -7.39 137.90 -151.54
C GLN A 602 -8.72 138.38 -150.88
N PRO A 603 -9.87 137.96 -151.45
CA PRO A 603 -10.67 136.99 -150.70
C PRO A 603 -11.39 135.93 -151.56
N GLY A 604 -11.72 134.79 -150.95
CA GLY A 604 -12.61 133.77 -151.51
C GLY A 604 -13.42 133.08 -150.42
N CYS A 605 -14.75 133.14 -150.51
CA CYS A 605 -15.64 132.25 -149.77
C CYS A 605 -15.44 130.80 -150.25
N GLN A 606 -15.65 129.80 -149.36
CA GLN A 606 -16.35 128.53 -149.67
C GLN A 606 -16.29 127.50 -148.52
N HIS A 607 -17.37 126.69 -148.41
CA HIS A 607 -17.36 125.23 -148.11
C HIS A 607 -16.81 124.73 -146.74
N SER A 608 -17.09 123.51 -146.25
CA SER A 608 -18.08 122.43 -146.53
C SER A 608 -18.02 121.41 -145.37
N GLU A 609 -18.81 120.32 -145.44
CA GLU A 609 -18.56 119.03 -144.77
C GLU A 609 -18.63 118.99 -143.21
N GLY A 610 -18.80 117.82 -142.57
CA GLY A 610 -18.82 116.45 -143.07
C GLY A 610 -18.70 115.44 -141.90
N PRO A 611 -18.71 114.12 -142.16
CA PRO A 611 -19.38 113.18 -141.24
C PRO A 611 -18.49 112.01 -140.73
N ALA A 612 -19.17 110.97 -140.21
CA ALA A 612 -18.67 109.60 -139.91
C ALA A 612 -17.79 109.44 -138.64
N GLY A 613 -17.71 108.26 -138.02
CA GLY A 613 -18.48 107.03 -138.22
C GLY A 613 -17.81 105.76 -137.64
N CYS A 614 -18.63 104.94 -136.97
CA CYS A 614 -18.72 103.48 -137.09
C CYS A 614 -17.49 102.54 -136.81
N LYS A 615 -17.72 101.57 -135.89
CA LYS A 615 -17.11 100.21 -135.80
C LYS A 615 -15.62 100.14 -135.35
N THR A 616 -15.07 99.06 -134.77
CA THR A 616 -15.50 97.63 -134.63
C THR A 616 -14.77 96.91 -133.46
N ASP A 617 -15.37 95.82 -132.95
CA ASP A 617 -14.85 94.55 -132.38
C ASP A 617 -13.41 94.40 -131.81
N SER A 618 -13.25 93.64 -130.68
CA SER A 618 -12.57 92.30 -130.64
C SER A 618 -12.07 91.78 -129.26
N ALA A 619 -12.42 90.51 -128.95
CA ALA A 619 -11.61 89.37 -128.45
C ALA A 619 -10.79 89.33 -127.11
N ALA A 620 -10.69 88.08 -126.56
CA ALA A 620 -9.61 87.47 -125.72
C ALA A 620 -9.49 87.90 -124.22
N ARG A 621 -8.84 87.19 -123.25
CA ARG A 621 -8.43 85.76 -122.99
C ARG A 621 -7.93 85.58 -121.51
N LEU A 622 -8.06 84.36 -120.93
CA LEU A 622 -7.14 83.64 -119.97
C LEU A 622 -6.84 84.04 -118.48
N ARG A 623 -7.00 83.03 -117.58
CA ARG A 623 -6.18 82.57 -116.39
C ARG A 623 -6.07 83.44 -115.11
N SER A 624 -5.74 82.92 -113.90
CA SER A 624 -5.06 81.67 -113.40
C SER A 624 -5.68 81.18 -112.05
N CYS A 625 -5.77 79.88 -111.68
CA CYS A 625 -4.84 78.99 -110.89
C CYS A 625 -4.46 79.52 -109.46
N ASP A 626 -4.37 78.74 -108.37
CA ASP A 626 -3.62 77.47 -108.12
C ASP A 626 -4.26 76.46 -107.11
N TYR A 627 -3.51 75.42 -106.68
CA TYR A 627 -3.99 74.10 -106.17
C TYR A 627 -3.16 73.59 -104.91
N PRO A 628 -2.96 72.27 -104.60
CA PRO A 628 -3.37 71.54 -103.37
C PRO A 628 -2.27 71.21 -102.30
N THR A 629 -2.57 70.38 -101.25
CA THR A 629 -1.94 69.02 -101.00
C THR A 629 -2.03 68.41 -99.55
N SER A 630 -2.65 67.20 -99.43
CA SER A 630 -2.36 65.95 -98.63
C SER A 630 -2.00 65.78 -97.13
N GLN A 631 -2.41 64.59 -96.59
CA GLN A 631 -1.73 63.64 -95.64
C GLN A 631 -1.65 64.00 -94.11
N GLN A 632 -1.51 63.09 -93.09
CA GLN A 632 -1.54 61.61 -92.94
C GLN A 632 -1.80 61.16 -91.44
N SER A 633 -1.79 59.83 -91.18
CA SER A 633 -1.81 58.99 -89.93
C SER A 633 -1.05 59.48 -88.65
N SER A 634 -1.00 58.85 -87.44
CA SER A 634 -1.09 57.43 -86.95
C SER A 634 -1.04 57.28 -85.39
N SER A 635 -1.83 56.36 -84.80
CA SER A 635 -1.60 55.35 -83.69
C SER A 635 -0.56 55.53 -82.50
N PRO A 636 -0.17 54.52 -81.65
CA PRO A 636 -0.75 54.30 -80.28
C PRO A 636 0.21 53.91 -79.08
N SER A 637 -0.36 53.54 -77.90
CA SER A 637 0.14 52.58 -76.84
C SER A 637 0.87 53.14 -75.54
N PRO A 638 1.33 52.34 -74.54
CA PRO A 638 0.65 52.21 -73.22
C PRO A 638 1.52 52.19 -71.91
N LEU A 639 0.90 51.97 -70.73
CA LEU A 639 1.50 51.76 -69.38
C LEU A 639 0.56 50.85 -68.52
N HIS A 640 0.91 50.12 -67.44
CA HIS A 640 2.14 49.54 -66.85
C HIS A 640 1.70 48.55 -65.73
N GLN A 641 2.53 47.60 -65.25
CA GLN A 641 2.16 46.64 -64.18
C GLN A 641 3.27 46.42 -63.11
N GLN A 642 2.88 45.98 -61.91
CA GLN A 642 3.64 46.14 -60.64
C GLN A 642 4.59 44.97 -60.23
N THR A 643 5.85 45.31 -59.94
CA THR A 643 6.50 45.35 -58.60
C THR A 643 6.06 44.42 -57.44
N LEU A 644 6.96 43.49 -57.01
CA LEU A 644 7.31 43.02 -55.63
C LEU A 644 6.22 42.50 -54.64
N CYS A 645 6.49 41.72 -53.58
CA CYS A 645 7.46 40.64 -53.26
C CYS A 645 6.95 39.91 -51.99
N LEU A 646 7.30 38.62 -51.81
CA LEU A 646 7.03 37.85 -50.57
C LEU A 646 8.24 37.89 -49.62
N SER A 647 8.00 37.79 -48.30
CA SER A 647 9.06 37.50 -47.32
C SER A 647 8.65 36.53 -46.19
N LEU A 648 9.51 35.50 -46.05
CA LEU A 648 9.91 34.77 -44.83
C LEU A 648 8.89 34.05 -43.92
N SER A 649 9.08 32.73 -43.87
CA SER A 649 8.82 31.87 -42.69
C SER A 649 10.15 31.52 -42.03
N PRO A 650 10.20 31.37 -40.68
CA PRO A 650 10.88 30.19 -40.15
C PRO A 650 10.28 29.64 -38.83
N ASN A 651 10.13 28.32 -38.72
CA ASN A 651 10.66 27.60 -37.55
C ASN A 651 10.78 26.09 -37.79
N ALA A 652 12.01 25.57 -37.83
CA ALA A 652 12.32 24.15 -38.05
C ALA A 652 12.94 23.48 -36.80
N ALA A 653 12.64 24.00 -35.61
CA ALA A 653 13.25 23.57 -34.34
C ALA A 653 12.45 22.50 -33.57
N GLU A 654 11.13 22.41 -33.74
CA GLU A 654 10.28 21.51 -32.92
C GLU A 654 10.24 20.05 -33.38
N THR A 655 10.60 19.76 -34.63
CA THR A 655 10.46 18.40 -35.20
C THR A 655 11.54 17.45 -34.69
N TYR A 656 12.71 17.95 -34.29
CA TYR A 656 13.88 17.14 -33.94
C TYR A 656 13.87 16.60 -32.50
N THR A 657 13.09 17.21 -31.59
CA THR A 657 13.04 16.81 -30.17
C THR A 657 12.14 15.60 -29.92
N LYS A 658 10.99 15.51 -30.64
CA LYS A 658 9.97 14.46 -30.44
C LYS A 658 10.44 13.04 -30.80
N ILE A 659 11.40 12.90 -31.72
CA ILE A 659 11.92 11.59 -32.15
C ILE A 659 12.87 10.97 -31.11
N ARG A 660 13.49 11.79 -30.24
CA ARG A 660 14.54 11.32 -29.31
C ARG A 660 14.02 10.69 -28.02
N GLN A 661 12.75 10.92 -27.66
CA GLN A 661 12.13 10.38 -26.44
C GLN A 661 11.51 8.99 -26.62
N THR A 662 10.98 8.67 -27.80
CA THR A 662 10.31 7.39 -28.10
C THR A 662 11.25 6.17 -28.13
N ALA A 663 12.56 6.37 -28.22
CA ALA A 663 13.54 5.28 -28.26
C ALA A 663 13.96 4.74 -26.87
N ARG A 664 13.66 5.44 -25.76
CA ARG A 664 14.15 5.06 -24.42
C ARG A 664 13.22 4.17 -23.60
N THR A 665 11.98 3.95 -24.02
CA THR A 665 10.94 3.25 -23.23
C THR A 665 10.78 1.76 -23.54
N ARG A 666 11.66 1.15 -24.35
CA ARG A 666 11.64 -0.27 -24.73
C ARG A 666 12.72 -1.14 -24.07
N SER A 667 13.16 -0.82 -22.86
CA SER A 667 14.13 -1.64 -22.11
C SER A 667 13.89 -1.65 -20.59
N ALA A 668 12.80 -2.33 -20.18
CA ALA A 668 12.60 -2.79 -18.81
C ALA A 668 11.75 -4.08 -18.85
N GLY A 669 12.36 -5.24 -18.60
CA GLY A 669 11.71 -6.54 -18.74
C GLY A 669 11.20 -7.13 -17.43
N ILE A 670 9.96 -7.63 -17.47
CA ILE A 670 9.39 -8.81 -16.81
C ILE A 670 10.23 -9.49 -15.68
N PRO A 671 9.71 -9.59 -14.45
CA PRO A 671 10.07 -10.66 -13.51
C PRO A 671 9.19 -11.91 -13.71
N ARG A 672 9.81 -13.09 -13.67
CA ARG A 672 9.14 -14.41 -13.86
C ARG A 672 8.37 -14.85 -12.62
N ARG A 673 7.19 -15.45 -12.85
CA ARG A 673 6.45 -16.30 -11.90
C ARG A 673 7.17 -17.64 -11.72
N ARG A 674 7.24 -18.18 -10.50
CA ARG A 674 7.60 -19.59 -10.23
C ARG A 674 6.55 -20.24 -9.33
N LYS A 675 6.44 -21.57 -9.47
CA LYS A 675 5.73 -22.47 -8.55
C LYS A 675 6.53 -22.61 -7.26
#